data_AF-A0A2U1PCT7-F1
#
_entry.id   AF-A0A2U1PCT7-F1
#
_cell.length_a   1.000
_cell.length_b   1.000
_cell.length_c   1.000
_cell.angle_alpha   90.00
_cell.angle_beta   90.00
_cell.angle_gamma   90.00
#
_symmetry.space_group_name_H-M   'P 1'
#
loop_
_entity.id
_entity.type
_entity.pdbx_description
1 polymer ?
#
loop_
_entity_poly.entity_id
_entity_poly.type
_entity_poly.pdbx_seq_one_letter_code
_entity_poly.pdbx_strand_id
1 'polypeptide(L)'
;MNLQWLMDHPTFLSNPLYITGISYMGLIIPGVVSNVYHGNEQGARPKLNIKGFLIVNPRTDGFIDFNSRIEFAYRAALIEDEIYESAKKNCGGKYIYVDANNTLCLSSLKPINECINRVNIGHILEPVCDGKDPKAFCRESIYAYSNIWGNMESVRQALHIRKGTVENFQFRNASISAIFGKPDTIYYSYDIFSSLAHHKQLFSKKCHALIINGDQDMTFPYVGTQQWINSLNLRVESPWKPWFVRTQVAGLKGVDVKMLHFSQGKSIVKNLPGFAGDLPFTLETGYVGVGELEEVQLFYYFVESQRNPQKDPLLLYLTGGPGTSGILPFLYQIGPLKFEYTNATRSEVIKLELNPYSWTKMANVIFIDLPVGTGFSYAKTWESSRSSDSLVVTHAYDFIRKWLMDHPTFLSNPLYITGISYMGLIIPGVVSNVYHGNEQGARPKLNIKGFLIVNPRTDGFIDFNSRIEFAYRAALIEDEIYESAKENCGGKYIYVDANNTLCLSSLKHINEESIYAYSNIWGNMESVRQALHIRKGTVENFQFRNASISAIFGKPDTIYYSYDIFSSLAHHKQLFSKKCHALIINGDQDMTFPYVGTQQWINSLNLRVESPWKPWFVRTQVAGYEKTYSKAKYSLMYATIKGAGHSVAVYKPEESMVIVETWLASHTNSSRS
;
A
#
# COMPACT_ATOMS: atom_id res chain seq x y z
N MET A 1 14.71 2.06 -42.97
CA MET A 1 13.75 1.44 -42.05
C MET A 1 12.36 1.77 -42.57
N ASN A 2 11.53 0.77 -42.90
CA ASN A 2 10.15 1.04 -43.31
C ASN A 2 9.34 1.33 -42.04
N LEU A 3 9.01 2.60 -41.81
CA LEU A 3 8.34 3.08 -40.59
C LEU A 3 6.81 3.13 -40.76
N GLN A 4 6.25 2.29 -41.64
CA GLN A 4 4.82 2.26 -41.97
C GLN A 4 3.93 2.24 -40.73
N TRP A 5 4.29 1.46 -39.70
CA TRP A 5 3.51 1.40 -38.47
C TRP A 5 3.34 2.77 -37.79
N LEU A 6 4.38 3.61 -37.76
CA LEU A 6 4.29 4.96 -37.17
C LEU A 6 3.51 5.94 -38.05
N MET A 7 3.46 5.69 -39.36
CA MET A 7 2.60 6.43 -40.28
C MET A 7 1.13 6.04 -40.08
N ASP A 8 0.86 4.76 -39.82
CA ASP A 8 -0.47 4.23 -39.55
C ASP A 8 -0.97 4.62 -38.13
N HIS A 9 -0.06 4.98 -37.22
CA HIS A 9 -0.36 5.37 -35.84
C HIS A 9 0.27 6.73 -35.47
N PRO A 10 -0.16 7.83 -36.10
CA PRO A 10 0.49 9.14 -35.97
C PRO A 10 0.44 9.74 -34.55
N THR A 11 -0.46 9.28 -33.69
CA THR A 11 -0.57 9.71 -32.29
C THR A 11 0.68 9.39 -31.46
N PHE A 12 1.47 8.38 -31.85
CA PHE A 12 2.70 8.03 -31.15
C PHE A 12 3.92 8.83 -31.63
N LEU A 13 3.83 9.58 -32.73
CA LEU A 13 4.96 10.35 -33.27
C LEU A 13 5.44 11.45 -32.30
N SER A 14 4.53 12.01 -31.50
CA SER A 14 4.86 12.98 -30.46
C SER A 14 5.45 12.36 -29.20
N ASN A 15 5.35 11.04 -29.00
CA ASN A 15 5.80 10.41 -27.76
C ASN A 15 7.33 10.41 -27.67
N PRO A 16 7.91 10.65 -26.49
CA PRO A 16 9.33 10.43 -26.26
C PRO A 16 9.72 9.00 -26.64
N LEU A 17 10.58 8.87 -27.65
CA LEU A 17 11.09 7.58 -28.10
C LEU A 17 12.41 7.28 -27.38
N TYR A 18 12.50 6.10 -26.81
CA TYR A 18 13.73 5.50 -26.30
C TYR A 18 13.90 4.13 -26.92
N ILE A 19 15.10 3.81 -27.39
CA ILE A 19 15.43 2.48 -27.92
C ILE A 19 16.09 1.68 -26.79
N THR A 20 15.64 0.46 -26.55
CA THR A 20 16.07 -0.33 -25.39
C THR A 20 16.46 -1.76 -25.75
N GLY A 21 17.37 -2.35 -24.98
CA GLY A 21 17.80 -3.73 -25.14
C GLY A 21 18.72 -4.23 -24.03
N ILE A 22 19.05 -5.50 -24.07
CA ILE A 22 19.89 -6.18 -23.08
C ILE A 22 21.05 -6.91 -23.76
N SER A 23 22.14 -7.15 -23.04
CA SER A 23 23.20 -8.07 -23.47
C SER A 23 23.85 -7.61 -24.78
N TYR A 24 23.84 -8.46 -25.82
CA TYR A 24 24.43 -8.17 -27.13
C TYR A 24 23.91 -6.89 -27.79
N MET A 25 22.72 -6.40 -27.40
CA MET A 25 22.16 -5.15 -27.92
C MET A 25 22.98 -3.90 -27.55
N GLY A 26 23.90 -3.98 -26.59
CA GLY A 26 24.85 -2.89 -26.31
C GLY A 26 25.76 -2.56 -27.51
N LEU A 27 26.05 -3.53 -28.40
CA LEU A 27 26.82 -3.28 -29.61
C LEU A 27 25.99 -2.57 -30.70
N ILE A 28 24.67 -2.82 -30.71
CA ILE A 28 23.79 -2.48 -31.82
C ILE A 28 23.05 -1.15 -31.59
N ILE A 29 22.46 -0.98 -30.40
CA ILE A 29 21.57 0.14 -30.09
C ILE A 29 22.21 1.51 -30.27
N PRO A 30 23.46 1.77 -29.82
CA PRO A 30 24.10 3.06 -30.03
C PRO A 30 24.19 3.43 -31.52
N GLY A 31 24.48 2.45 -32.39
CA GLY A 31 24.51 2.65 -33.84
C GLY A 31 23.12 2.95 -34.42
N VAL A 32 22.09 2.21 -33.98
CA VAL A 32 20.69 2.45 -34.39
C VAL A 32 20.24 3.86 -33.98
N VAL A 33 20.53 4.28 -32.76
CA VAL A 33 20.16 5.61 -32.24
C VAL A 33 20.90 6.70 -33.01
N SER A 34 22.19 6.51 -33.30
CA SER A 34 22.99 7.43 -34.13
C SER A 34 22.34 7.61 -35.52
N ASN A 35 21.93 6.51 -36.15
CA ASN A 35 21.25 6.54 -37.44
C ASN A 35 19.88 7.23 -37.38
N VAL A 36 19.13 7.10 -36.28
CA VAL A 36 17.85 7.81 -36.10
C VAL A 36 18.08 9.32 -35.96
N TYR A 37 19.05 9.75 -35.15
CA TYR A 37 19.41 11.18 -35.06
C TYR A 37 19.86 11.73 -36.41
N HIS A 38 20.71 10.99 -37.14
CA HIS A 38 21.18 11.39 -38.46
C HIS A 38 20.04 11.51 -39.48
N GLY A 39 19.12 10.53 -39.51
CA GLY A 39 17.96 10.58 -40.39
C GLY A 39 17.04 11.77 -40.09
N ASN A 40 16.81 12.08 -38.81
CA ASN A 40 16.06 13.27 -38.41
C ASN A 40 16.73 14.57 -38.86
N GLU A 41 18.06 14.64 -38.82
CA GLU A 41 18.85 15.80 -39.28
C GLU A 41 18.81 15.96 -40.80
N GLN A 42 18.75 14.84 -41.54
CA GLN A 42 18.59 14.82 -42.99
C GLN A 42 17.14 15.03 -43.47
N GLY A 43 16.20 15.24 -42.56
CA GLY A 43 14.79 15.48 -42.90
C GLY A 43 14.00 14.23 -43.29
N ALA A 44 14.48 13.04 -42.91
CA ALA A 44 13.74 11.79 -43.13
C ALA A 44 12.36 11.85 -42.45
N ARG A 45 11.36 11.21 -43.09
CA ARG A 45 9.98 11.15 -42.59
C ARG A 45 9.57 9.70 -42.30
N PRO A 46 8.77 9.47 -41.23
CA PRO A 46 8.36 10.44 -40.22
C PRO A 46 9.52 10.85 -39.29
N LYS A 47 9.47 12.09 -38.78
CA LYS A 47 10.47 12.56 -37.79
C LYS A 47 10.21 11.87 -36.46
N LEU A 48 11.23 11.21 -35.92
CA LEU A 48 11.12 10.45 -34.67
C LEU A 48 11.48 11.33 -33.47
N ASN A 49 10.64 11.37 -32.43
CA ASN A 49 10.93 12.10 -31.19
C ASN A 49 11.90 11.34 -30.27
N ILE A 50 13.07 10.95 -30.81
CA ILE A 50 14.12 10.24 -30.08
C ILE A 50 14.70 11.11 -28.97
N LYS A 51 14.70 10.58 -27.75
CA LYS A 51 15.30 11.22 -26.56
C LYS A 51 16.58 10.53 -26.11
N GLY A 52 16.74 9.25 -26.45
CA GLY A 52 17.83 8.48 -25.90
C GLY A 52 17.67 6.98 -26.03
N PHE A 53 18.42 6.25 -25.21
CA PHE A 53 18.37 4.79 -25.16
C PHE A 53 18.67 4.25 -23.76
N LEU A 54 18.29 3.00 -23.57
CA LEU A 54 18.54 2.24 -22.35
C LEU A 54 19.19 0.91 -22.72
N ILE A 55 20.28 0.55 -22.05
CA ILE A 55 20.88 -0.78 -22.22
C ILE A 55 21.16 -1.44 -20.87
N VAL A 56 20.78 -2.72 -20.77
CA VAL A 56 20.91 -3.54 -19.54
C VAL A 56 21.98 -4.60 -19.76
N ASN A 57 22.87 -4.80 -18.78
CA ASN A 57 24.00 -5.74 -18.81
C ASN A 57 24.68 -5.77 -20.19
N PRO A 58 25.10 -4.61 -20.73
CA PRO A 58 25.42 -4.52 -22.15
C PRO A 58 26.78 -5.12 -22.46
N ARG A 59 26.85 -5.85 -23.58
CA ARG A 59 28.10 -6.03 -24.32
C ARG A 59 28.31 -4.79 -25.19
N THR A 60 29.41 -4.09 -25.02
CA THR A 60 29.76 -2.87 -25.73
C THR A 60 31.11 -2.95 -26.44
N ASP A 61 32.01 -3.81 -25.96
CA ASP A 61 33.35 -4.01 -26.49
C ASP A 61 33.84 -5.45 -26.28
N GLY A 62 34.25 -6.12 -27.35
CA GLY A 62 34.68 -7.51 -27.33
C GLY A 62 35.93 -7.79 -26.48
N PHE A 63 36.73 -6.78 -26.14
CA PHE A 63 37.88 -6.97 -25.26
C PHE A 63 37.53 -6.62 -23.81
N ILE A 64 37.05 -5.39 -23.56
CA ILE A 64 36.83 -4.85 -22.21
C ILE A 64 35.84 -5.74 -21.41
N ASP A 65 34.72 -6.10 -22.03
CA ASP A 65 33.65 -6.79 -21.31
C ASP A 65 34.04 -8.22 -20.89
N PHE A 66 34.79 -8.93 -21.75
CA PHE A 66 35.24 -10.29 -21.43
C PHE A 66 36.48 -10.29 -20.52
N ASN A 67 37.41 -9.34 -20.71
CA ASN A 67 38.63 -9.23 -19.91
C ASN A 67 38.29 -8.92 -18.43
N SER A 68 37.28 -8.10 -18.20
CA SER A 68 36.87 -7.66 -16.85
C SER A 68 36.22 -8.76 -16.00
N ARG A 69 35.93 -9.95 -16.54
CA ARG A 69 35.36 -11.08 -15.79
C ARG A 69 36.27 -11.57 -14.66
N ILE A 70 37.58 -11.56 -14.87
CA ILE A 70 38.53 -11.97 -13.82
C ILE A 70 38.57 -10.94 -12.69
N GLU A 71 38.59 -9.65 -13.03
CA GLU A 71 38.51 -8.58 -12.03
C GLU A 71 37.18 -8.62 -11.25
N PHE A 72 36.08 -8.93 -11.93
CA PHE A 72 34.78 -9.14 -11.28
C PHE A 72 34.82 -10.32 -10.31
N ALA A 73 35.31 -11.48 -10.75
CA ALA A 73 35.42 -12.67 -9.92
C ALA A 73 36.25 -12.40 -8.65
N TYR A 74 37.34 -11.62 -8.79
CA TYR A 74 38.14 -11.17 -7.65
C TYR A 74 37.33 -10.30 -6.68
N ARG A 75 36.67 -9.25 -7.19
CA ARG A 75 35.86 -8.33 -6.37
C ARG A 75 34.65 -9.00 -5.72
N ALA A 76 34.16 -10.08 -6.30
CA ALA A 76 33.09 -10.92 -5.77
C ALA A 76 33.59 -12.02 -4.81
N ALA A 77 34.88 -12.01 -4.46
CA ALA A 77 35.52 -13.00 -3.60
C ALA A 77 35.41 -14.46 -4.12
N LEU A 78 35.35 -14.65 -5.44
CA LEU A 78 35.35 -15.98 -6.07
C LEU A 78 36.77 -16.52 -6.31
N ILE A 79 37.78 -15.66 -6.26
CA ILE A 79 39.20 -16.02 -6.41
C ILE A 79 40.05 -15.31 -5.36
N GLU A 80 41.08 -16.00 -4.88
CA GLU A 80 41.98 -15.54 -3.82
C GLU A 80 42.94 -14.43 -4.29
N ASP A 81 43.38 -13.59 -3.35
CA ASP A 81 44.31 -12.47 -3.60
C ASP A 81 45.59 -12.91 -4.33
N GLU A 82 46.23 -13.99 -3.85
CA GLU A 82 47.50 -14.47 -4.41
C GLU A 82 47.35 -14.94 -5.87
N ILE A 83 46.24 -15.62 -6.17
CA ILE A 83 45.92 -16.12 -7.50
C ILE A 83 45.65 -14.94 -8.45
N TYR A 84 44.85 -13.97 -8.01
CA TYR A 84 44.53 -12.80 -8.81
C TYR A 84 45.75 -11.92 -9.08
N GLU A 85 46.56 -11.61 -8.07
CA GLU A 85 47.76 -10.77 -8.23
C GLU A 85 48.84 -11.47 -9.09
N SER A 86 48.97 -12.80 -8.97
CA SER A 86 49.81 -13.61 -9.87
C SER A 86 49.37 -13.48 -11.33
N ALA A 87 48.06 -13.66 -11.61
CA ALA A 87 47.52 -13.52 -12.96
C ALA A 87 47.66 -12.08 -13.49
N LYS A 88 47.34 -11.07 -12.66
CA LYS A 88 47.48 -9.66 -13.03
C LYS A 88 48.92 -9.30 -13.40
N LYS A 89 49.90 -9.77 -12.63
CA LYS A 89 51.33 -9.58 -12.93
C LYS A 89 51.77 -10.30 -14.20
N ASN A 90 51.49 -11.60 -14.30
CA ASN A 90 52.02 -12.44 -15.39
C ASN A 90 51.30 -12.22 -16.73
N CYS A 91 50.03 -11.80 -16.69
CA CYS A 91 49.22 -11.51 -17.87
C CYS A 91 49.19 -10.01 -18.23
N GLY A 92 49.78 -9.12 -17.41
CA GLY A 92 49.73 -7.67 -17.63
C GLY A 92 48.30 -7.12 -17.67
N GLY A 93 47.38 -7.71 -16.89
CA GLY A 93 45.95 -7.38 -16.89
C GLY A 93 45.17 -7.80 -18.15
N LYS A 94 45.75 -8.61 -19.05
CA LYS A 94 45.10 -9.12 -20.27
C LYS A 94 44.84 -10.62 -20.14
N TYR A 95 43.62 -10.98 -19.81
CA TYR A 95 43.21 -12.34 -19.45
C TYR A 95 42.54 -13.11 -20.59
N ILE A 96 42.22 -12.42 -21.68
CA ILE A 96 41.66 -12.98 -22.91
C ILE A 96 42.61 -12.72 -24.07
N TYR A 97 42.54 -13.57 -25.10
CA TYR A 97 43.47 -13.53 -26.25
C TYR A 97 44.94 -13.57 -25.81
N VAL A 98 45.23 -14.40 -24.79
CA VAL A 98 46.57 -14.56 -24.22
C VAL A 98 47.49 -15.22 -25.24
N ASP A 99 48.72 -14.71 -25.33
CA ASP A 99 49.78 -15.33 -26.14
C ASP A 99 50.04 -16.77 -25.66
N ALA A 100 49.93 -17.73 -26.57
CA ALA A 100 50.17 -19.14 -26.29
C ALA A 100 51.59 -19.41 -25.76
N ASN A 101 52.55 -18.52 -26.03
CA ASN A 101 53.92 -18.60 -25.53
C ASN A 101 54.10 -18.03 -24.11
N ASN A 102 53.13 -17.27 -23.58
CA ASN A 102 53.18 -16.75 -22.22
C ASN A 102 52.74 -17.83 -21.21
N THR A 103 53.62 -18.81 -21.01
CA THR A 103 53.39 -19.95 -20.12
C THR A 103 53.13 -19.53 -18.67
N LEU A 104 53.76 -18.45 -18.21
CA LEU A 104 53.52 -17.88 -16.88
C LEU A 104 52.07 -17.39 -16.73
N CYS A 105 51.55 -16.61 -17.69
CA CYS A 105 50.16 -16.18 -17.67
C CYS A 105 49.19 -17.37 -17.75
N LEU A 106 49.42 -18.32 -18.65
CA LEU A 106 48.59 -19.51 -18.77
C LEU A 106 48.56 -20.32 -17.47
N SER A 107 49.71 -20.46 -16.79
CA SER A 107 49.81 -21.13 -15.49
C SER A 107 49.06 -20.39 -14.39
N SER A 108 49.08 -19.06 -14.37
CA SER A 108 48.32 -18.23 -13.42
C SER A 108 46.81 -18.24 -13.69
N LEU A 109 46.39 -18.40 -14.95
CA LEU A 109 44.96 -18.44 -15.32
C LEU A 109 44.31 -19.80 -15.04
N LYS A 110 45.07 -20.89 -15.05
CA LYS A 110 44.56 -22.24 -14.79
C LYS A 110 43.76 -22.35 -13.48
N PRO A 111 44.28 -21.96 -12.30
CA PRO A 111 43.53 -22.04 -11.05
C PRO A 111 42.30 -21.11 -11.04
N ILE A 112 42.39 -19.93 -11.67
CA ILE A 112 41.23 -19.03 -11.81
C ILE A 112 40.11 -19.74 -12.57
N ASN A 113 40.43 -20.35 -13.70
CA ASN A 113 39.46 -21.07 -14.52
C ASN A 113 38.81 -22.23 -13.73
N GLU A 114 39.60 -22.97 -12.95
CA GLU A 114 39.10 -24.02 -12.05
C GLU A 114 38.11 -23.47 -11.01
N CYS A 115 38.38 -22.30 -10.42
CA CYS A 115 37.47 -21.63 -9.48
C CYS A 115 36.14 -21.24 -10.13
N ILE A 116 36.19 -20.61 -11.31
CA ILE A 116 34.98 -19.99 -11.91
C ILE A 116 34.18 -20.95 -12.81
N ASN A 117 34.74 -22.09 -13.22
CA ASN A 117 34.06 -23.04 -14.12
C ASN A 117 32.77 -23.65 -13.54
N ARG A 118 32.60 -23.62 -12.22
CA ARG A 118 31.39 -24.10 -11.53
C ARG A 118 30.45 -22.98 -11.10
N VAL A 119 30.77 -21.73 -11.44
CA VAL A 119 29.96 -20.57 -11.10
C VAL A 119 28.99 -20.29 -12.23
N ASN A 120 27.72 -20.04 -11.89
CA ASN A 120 26.75 -19.59 -12.86
C ASN A 120 27.09 -18.15 -13.29
N ILE A 121 27.67 -18.01 -14.48
CA ILE A 121 28.14 -16.70 -14.97
C ILE A 121 27.01 -15.68 -15.18
N GLY A 122 25.77 -16.14 -15.36
CA GLY A 122 24.61 -15.26 -15.51
C GLY A 122 24.10 -14.71 -14.17
N HIS A 123 24.42 -15.37 -13.06
CA HIS A 123 24.10 -14.93 -11.70
C HIS A 123 24.93 -15.74 -10.70
N ILE A 124 26.00 -15.16 -10.17
CA ILE A 124 27.03 -15.92 -9.42
C ILE A 124 26.54 -16.60 -8.14
N LEU A 125 25.41 -16.15 -7.58
CA LEU A 125 24.80 -16.75 -6.39
C LEU A 125 23.75 -17.85 -6.70
N GLU A 126 23.40 -18.06 -7.98
CA GLU A 126 22.50 -19.15 -8.35
C GLU A 126 23.28 -20.43 -8.64
N PRO A 127 22.72 -21.61 -8.35
CA PRO A 127 23.32 -22.86 -8.77
C PRO A 127 23.45 -22.91 -10.31
N VAL A 128 24.48 -23.62 -10.79
CA VAL A 128 24.52 -24.05 -12.18
C VAL A 128 23.41 -25.08 -12.39
N CYS A 129 22.56 -24.81 -13.37
CA CYS A 129 21.38 -25.62 -13.63
C CYS A 129 21.72 -27.06 -14.02
N ASP A 130 21.20 -28.04 -13.26
CA ASP A 130 21.17 -29.45 -13.67
C ASP A 130 19.86 -29.74 -14.39
N GLY A 131 19.92 -29.87 -15.72
CA GLY A 131 18.76 -30.21 -16.55
C GLY A 131 18.13 -31.57 -16.26
N LYS A 132 18.73 -32.39 -15.37
CA LYS A 132 18.18 -33.67 -14.92
C LYS A 132 17.41 -33.56 -13.59
N ASP A 133 17.45 -32.43 -12.89
CA ASP A 133 16.69 -32.24 -11.66
C ASP A 133 15.28 -31.69 -11.97
N PRO A 134 14.21 -32.49 -11.79
CA PRO A 134 12.85 -32.05 -12.04
C PRO A 134 12.35 -30.97 -11.05
N LYS A 135 13.09 -30.69 -9.97
CA LYS A 135 12.74 -29.65 -8.97
C LYS A 135 13.45 -28.30 -9.21
N ALA A 136 14.42 -28.23 -10.12
CA ALA A 136 15.15 -27.00 -10.40
C ALA A 136 14.41 -26.13 -11.44
N PHE A 137 13.90 -24.95 -11.04
CA PHE A 137 13.36 -23.97 -11.98
C PHE A 137 14.52 -23.26 -12.69
N CYS A 138 14.89 -23.76 -13.86
CA CYS A 138 16.03 -23.27 -14.63
C CYS A 138 15.65 -22.27 -15.72
N ARG A 139 16.55 -21.34 -16.04
CA ARG A 139 16.40 -20.40 -17.16
C ARG A 139 16.23 -21.15 -18.48
N GLU A 140 16.92 -22.26 -18.63
CA GLU A 140 16.85 -23.16 -19.78
C GLU A 140 15.46 -23.81 -19.92
N SER A 141 14.77 -24.06 -18.80
CA SER A 141 13.40 -24.58 -18.81
C SER A 141 12.43 -23.58 -19.46
N ILE A 142 12.63 -22.28 -19.27
CA ILE A 142 11.85 -21.23 -19.95
C ILE A 142 12.00 -21.35 -21.47
N TYR A 143 13.17 -21.74 -21.99
CA TYR A 143 13.36 -21.89 -23.43
C TYR A 143 12.56 -23.07 -23.98
N ALA A 144 12.55 -24.20 -23.26
CA ALA A 144 11.75 -25.36 -23.62
C ALA A 144 10.25 -25.04 -23.57
N TYR A 145 9.77 -24.44 -22.47
CA TYR A 145 8.36 -24.05 -22.33
C TYR A 145 7.94 -23.01 -23.37
N SER A 146 8.80 -22.04 -23.68
CA SER A 146 8.51 -21.02 -24.70
C SER A 146 8.44 -21.64 -26.11
N ASN A 147 9.31 -22.62 -26.41
CA ASN A 147 9.24 -23.37 -27.66
C ASN A 147 7.93 -24.17 -27.76
N ILE A 148 7.52 -24.83 -26.68
CA ILE A 148 6.24 -25.57 -26.64
C ILE A 148 5.09 -24.59 -26.85
N TRP A 149 5.02 -23.54 -26.01
CA TRP A 149 3.96 -22.53 -26.02
C TRP A 149 3.84 -21.83 -27.37
N GLY A 150 4.95 -21.34 -27.94
CA GLY A 150 4.95 -20.63 -29.22
C GLY A 150 4.59 -21.51 -30.42
N ASN A 151 4.67 -22.84 -30.28
CA ASN A 151 4.25 -23.81 -31.30
C ASN A 151 2.84 -24.37 -31.09
N MET A 152 2.16 -24.05 -29.99
CA MET A 152 0.76 -24.42 -29.80
C MET A 152 -0.11 -23.73 -30.86
N GLU A 153 -0.94 -24.50 -31.57
CA GLU A 153 -1.80 -23.97 -32.63
C GLU A 153 -2.71 -22.85 -32.11
N SER A 154 -3.28 -23.00 -30.91
CA SER A 154 -4.11 -21.98 -30.27
C SER A 154 -3.36 -20.67 -30.01
N VAL A 155 -2.09 -20.75 -29.60
CA VAL A 155 -1.24 -19.57 -29.38
C VAL A 155 -0.90 -18.91 -30.71
N ARG A 156 -0.54 -19.70 -31.73
CA ARG A 156 -0.22 -19.17 -33.06
C ARG A 156 -1.42 -18.49 -33.72
N GLN A 157 -2.62 -19.04 -33.53
CA GLN A 157 -3.88 -18.40 -33.96
C GLN A 157 -4.15 -17.12 -33.19
N ALA A 158 -4.01 -17.14 -31.86
CA ALA A 158 -4.24 -15.98 -31.01
C ALA A 158 -3.27 -14.81 -31.30
N LEU A 159 -2.04 -15.13 -31.69
CA LEU A 159 -1.03 -14.14 -32.12
C LEU A 159 -1.15 -13.76 -33.60
N HIS A 160 -2.15 -14.28 -34.31
CA HIS A 160 -2.37 -14.06 -35.74
C HIS A 160 -1.14 -14.41 -36.62
N ILE A 161 -0.40 -15.46 -36.24
CA ILE A 161 0.73 -15.94 -37.03
C ILE A 161 0.23 -16.49 -38.37
N ARG A 162 0.78 -15.97 -39.47
CA ARG A 162 0.39 -16.40 -40.81
C ARG A 162 0.76 -17.87 -41.02
N LYS A 163 -0.23 -18.70 -41.37
CA LYS A 163 -0.02 -20.13 -41.59
C LYS A 163 0.92 -20.37 -42.77
N GLY A 164 1.90 -21.25 -42.60
CA GLY A 164 2.87 -21.61 -43.63
C GLY A 164 4.09 -20.67 -43.78
N THR A 165 4.16 -19.54 -43.05
CA THR A 165 5.33 -18.63 -43.16
C THR A 165 6.49 -19.03 -42.25
N VAL A 166 6.21 -19.70 -41.13
CA VAL A 166 7.20 -20.23 -40.19
C VAL A 166 6.76 -21.64 -39.85
N GLU A 167 7.61 -22.63 -40.01
CA GLU A 167 7.25 -24.02 -39.71
C GLU A 167 7.13 -24.23 -38.20
N ASN A 168 8.22 -23.99 -37.45
CA ASN A 168 8.25 -24.03 -36.00
C ASN A 168 8.83 -22.74 -35.42
N PHE A 169 8.17 -22.18 -34.41
CA PHE A 169 8.74 -21.13 -33.56
C PHE A 169 10.00 -21.68 -32.87
N GLN A 170 11.09 -20.92 -32.94
CA GLN A 170 12.35 -21.21 -32.27
C GLN A 170 12.69 -20.06 -31.33
N PHE A 171 12.72 -20.32 -30.04
CA PHE A 171 13.09 -19.35 -29.01
C PHE A 171 14.51 -18.80 -29.22
N ARG A 172 15.45 -19.66 -29.66
CA ARG A 172 16.79 -19.29 -30.10
C ARG A 172 17.07 -19.94 -31.44
N ASN A 173 17.40 -19.13 -32.44
CA ASN A 173 17.89 -19.63 -33.71
C ASN A 173 19.40 -19.93 -33.58
N ALA A 174 19.74 -21.23 -33.50
CA ALA A 174 21.13 -21.68 -33.33
C ALA A 174 22.00 -21.32 -34.54
N SER A 175 21.42 -21.24 -35.75
CA SER A 175 22.13 -20.99 -37.00
C SER A 175 22.71 -19.59 -37.12
N ILE A 176 22.22 -18.63 -36.31
CA ILE A 176 22.75 -17.27 -36.22
C ILE A 176 23.31 -16.94 -34.84
N SER A 177 23.39 -17.90 -33.91
CA SER A 177 23.80 -17.64 -32.53
C SER A 177 25.31 -17.41 -32.40
N ALA A 178 25.71 -16.49 -31.53
CA ALA A 178 27.11 -16.12 -31.35
C ALA A 178 27.85 -17.24 -30.62
N ILE A 179 28.89 -17.79 -31.25
CA ILE A 179 29.77 -18.78 -30.64
C ILE A 179 31.09 -18.10 -30.33
N PHE A 180 31.50 -18.10 -29.06
CA PHE A 180 32.78 -17.53 -28.65
C PHE A 180 33.93 -18.17 -29.45
N GLY A 181 34.76 -17.34 -30.09
CA GLY A 181 35.87 -17.79 -30.94
C GLY A 181 35.54 -18.09 -32.40
N LYS A 182 34.28 -17.97 -32.84
CA LYS A 182 33.92 -18.02 -34.28
C LYS A 182 33.58 -16.62 -34.79
N PRO A 183 34.18 -16.16 -35.91
CA PRO A 183 33.97 -14.80 -36.42
C PRO A 183 32.57 -14.63 -36.99
N ASP A 184 32.10 -15.54 -37.84
CA ASP A 184 30.79 -15.43 -38.51
C ASP A 184 30.03 -16.77 -38.49
N THR A 185 28.72 -16.69 -38.69
CA THR A 185 27.90 -17.84 -39.13
C THR A 185 27.58 -17.69 -40.61
N ILE A 186 27.12 -18.75 -41.27
CA ILE A 186 26.71 -18.66 -42.68
C ILE A 186 25.56 -17.67 -42.94
N TYR A 187 24.85 -17.25 -41.89
CA TYR A 187 23.66 -16.38 -41.98
C TYR A 187 23.83 -15.03 -41.27
N TYR A 188 24.91 -14.81 -40.51
CA TYR A 188 25.10 -13.62 -39.70
C TYR A 188 26.58 -13.32 -39.50
N SER A 189 26.98 -12.08 -39.83
CA SER A 189 28.34 -11.59 -39.61
C SER A 189 28.45 -10.80 -38.30
N TYR A 190 29.48 -11.05 -37.51
CA TYR A 190 29.76 -10.35 -36.25
C TYR A 190 30.81 -9.25 -36.44
N ASP A 191 30.51 -8.31 -37.32
CA ASP A 191 31.41 -7.24 -37.77
C ASP A 191 31.55 -6.06 -36.77
N ILE A 192 30.62 -5.92 -35.82
CA ILE A 192 30.68 -4.88 -34.78
C ILE A 192 31.43 -5.43 -33.54
N PHE A 193 32.73 -5.16 -33.47
CA PHE A 193 33.56 -5.52 -32.30
C PHE A 193 33.34 -4.59 -31.10
N SER A 194 33.11 -3.30 -31.36
CA SER A 194 32.99 -2.25 -30.33
C SER A 194 32.00 -1.17 -30.76
N SER A 195 31.17 -0.71 -29.83
CA SER A 195 30.18 0.36 -30.04
C SER A 195 30.64 1.73 -29.53
N LEU A 196 31.86 1.83 -28.99
CA LEU A 196 32.36 3.07 -28.37
C LEU A 196 32.38 4.26 -29.34
N ALA A 197 32.65 4.01 -30.62
CA ALA A 197 32.57 5.05 -31.65
C ALA A 197 31.16 5.63 -31.78
N HIS A 198 30.12 4.78 -31.74
CA HIS A 198 28.74 5.22 -31.78
C HIS A 198 28.34 5.98 -30.51
N HIS A 199 28.78 5.53 -29.34
CA HIS A 199 28.60 6.29 -28.10
C HIS A 199 29.20 7.70 -28.21
N LYS A 200 30.42 7.83 -28.74
CA LYS A 200 31.08 9.13 -28.95
C LYS A 200 30.33 10.04 -29.93
N GLN A 201 29.79 9.48 -31.01
CA GLN A 201 29.00 10.25 -31.98
C GLN A 201 27.76 10.91 -31.33
N LEU A 202 27.18 10.23 -30.33
CA LEU A 202 25.98 10.70 -29.65
C LEU A 202 26.23 11.85 -28.66
N PHE A 203 27.48 12.19 -28.32
CA PHE A 203 27.81 13.28 -27.39
C PHE A 203 27.38 14.66 -27.89
N SER A 204 27.39 14.86 -29.20
CA SER A 204 26.93 16.10 -29.83
C SER A 204 25.40 16.22 -29.86
N LYS A 205 24.69 15.14 -29.53
CA LYS A 205 23.23 15.08 -29.56
C LYS A 205 22.70 15.29 -28.14
N LYS A 206 21.50 15.84 -27.99
CA LYS A 206 20.77 15.88 -26.71
C LYS A 206 20.20 14.48 -26.38
N CYS A 207 21.07 13.47 -26.36
CA CYS A 207 20.76 12.06 -26.21
C CYS A 207 20.98 11.63 -24.76
N HIS A 208 19.97 11.04 -24.15
CA HIS A 208 20.03 10.52 -22.79
C HIS A 208 20.31 9.01 -22.83
N ALA A 209 21.38 8.55 -22.19
CA ALA A 209 21.70 7.13 -22.10
C ALA A 209 21.53 6.65 -20.65
N LEU A 210 20.74 5.59 -20.44
CA LEU A 210 20.67 4.88 -19.17
C LEU A 210 21.34 3.52 -19.32
N ILE A 211 22.42 3.31 -18.57
CA ILE A 211 23.19 2.06 -18.55
C ILE A 211 22.94 1.37 -17.20
N ILE A 212 22.49 0.12 -17.23
CA ILE A 212 22.15 -0.64 -16.01
C ILE A 212 22.95 -1.95 -16.03
N ASN A 213 23.64 -2.28 -14.93
CA ASN A 213 24.27 -3.58 -14.74
C ASN A 213 23.77 -4.22 -13.44
N GLY A 214 23.50 -5.53 -13.49
CA GLY A 214 23.37 -6.35 -12.29
C GLY A 214 24.73 -6.55 -11.64
N ASP A 215 24.78 -6.42 -10.31
CA ASP A 215 25.99 -6.60 -9.50
C ASP A 215 26.42 -8.07 -9.37
N GLN A 216 25.54 -9.02 -9.74
CA GLN A 216 25.81 -10.46 -9.76
C GLN A 216 26.01 -11.04 -11.17
N ASP A 217 25.96 -10.22 -12.23
CA ASP A 217 26.16 -10.69 -13.62
C ASP A 217 27.64 -10.74 -13.99
N MET A 218 28.19 -11.95 -14.12
CA MET A 218 29.55 -12.17 -14.61
C MET A 218 29.60 -12.32 -16.14
N THR A 219 28.46 -12.33 -16.83
CA THR A 219 28.42 -12.41 -18.30
C THR A 219 29.02 -11.14 -18.90
N PHE A 220 28.52 -9.97 -18.47
CA PHE A 220 29.01 -8.65 -18.81
C PHE A 220 29.06 -7.79 -17.54
N PRO A 221 30.14 -7.90 -16.74
CA PRO A 221 30.17 -7.38 -15.40
C PRO A 221 30.23 -5.85 -15.36
N TYR A 222 29.68 -5.28 -14.29
CA TYR A 222 29.62 -3.82 -14.09
C TYR A 222 31.01 -3.16 -14.14
N VAL A 223 32.08 -3.88 -13.76
CA VAL A 223 33.45 -3.37 -13.85
C VAL A 223 33.90 -3.13 -15.28
N GLY A 224 33.58 -4.01 -16.23
CA GLY A 224 33.84 -3.78 -17.64
C GLY A 224 33.02 -2.61 -18.16
N THR A 225 31.77 -2.52 -17.69
CA THR A 225 30.92 -1.37 -18.03
C THR A 225 31.48 -0.04 -17.56
N GLN A 226 31.97 0.00 -16.32
CA GLN A 226 32.63 1.18 -15.76
C GLN A 226 33.91 1.52 -16.53
N GLN A 227 34.71 0.52 -16.92
CA GLN A 227 35.95 0.74 -17.68
C GLN A 227 35.69 1.44 -19.00
N TRP A 228 34.72 0.98 -19.81
CA TRP A 228 34.46 1.63 -21.09
C TRP A 228 33.79 2.99 -20.92
N ILE A 229 32.90 3.17 -19.92
CA ILE A 229 32.31 4.49 -19.60
C ILE A 229 33.42 5.48 -19.23
N ASN A 230 34.39 5.05 -18.42
CA ASN A 230 35.55 5.89 -18.08
C ASN A 230 36.38 6.23 -19.32
N SER A 231 36.52 5.31 -20.29
CA SER A 231 37.24 5.54 -21.55
C SER A 231 36.61 6.61 -22.44
N LEU A 232 35.34 6.97 -22.19
CA LEU A 232 34.64 8.05 -22.88
C LEU A 232 35.01 9.44 -22.36
N ASN A 233 35.72 9.54 -21.22
CA ASN A 233 36.16 10.79 -20.61
C ASN A 233 35.01 11.80 -20.36
N LEU A 234 33.87 11.29 -19.90
CA LEU A 234 32.70 12.10 -19.55
C LEU A 234 32.89 12.81 -18.21
N ARG A 235 32.32 14.01 -18.07
CA ARG A 235 32.28 14.72 -16.78
C ARG A 235 31.36 13.97 -15.82
N VAL A 236 31.86 13.67 -14.62
CA VAL A 236 31.06 13.10 -13.53
C VAL A 236 30.28 14.23 -12.85
N GLU A 237 28.96 14.23 -13.00
CA GLU A 237 28.07 15.19 -12.31
C GLU A 237 27.68 14.74 -10.90
N SER A 238 27.57 13.43 -10.69
CA SER A 238 27.31 12.81 -9.38
C SER A 238 28.20 11.58 -9.23
N PRO A 239 28.89 11.40 -8.09
CA PRO A 239 29.68 10.20 -7.86
C PRO A 239 28.78 8.97 -7.73
N TRP A 240 29.40 7.80 -7.90
CA TRP A 240 28.77 6.51 -7.65
C TRP A 240 28.34 6.41 -6.19
N LYS A 241 27.07 6.06 -5.96
CA LYS A 241 26.47 5.99 -4.62
C LYS A 241 25.44 4.86 -4.57
N PRO A 242 25.23 4.24 -3.40
CA PRO A 242 24.12 3.32 -3.23
C PRO A 242 22.80 4.05 -3.47
N TRP A 243 21.89 3.37 -4.13
CA TRP A 243 20.49 3.77 -4.23
C TRP A 243 19.62 2.83 -3.40
N PHE A 244 18.57 3.39 -2.80
CA PHE A 244 17.75 2.69 -1.82
C PHE A 244 16.31 2.54 -2.33
N VAL A 245 15.72 1.37 -2.13
CA VAL A 245 14.29 1.10 -2.29
C VAL A 245 13.73 0.86 -0.88
N ARG A 246 12.78 1.69 -0.45
CA ARG A 246 12.06 1.55 0.84
C ARG A 246 12.99 1.35 2.07
N THR A 247 14.14 2.03 2.12
CA THR A 247 15.20 1.96 3.16
C THR A 247 16.28 0.88 2.99
N GLN A 248 16.18 -0.03 2.01
CA GLN A 248 17.22 -1.03 1.72
C GLN A 248 17.97 -0.69 0.43
N VAL A 249 19.27 -1.00 0.33
CA VAL A 249 20.04 -0.92 -0.91
C VAL A 249 19.34 -1.76 -1.97
N ALA A 250 19.08 -1.22 -3.16
CA ALA A 250 18.37 -1.97 -4.18
C ALA A 250 19.17 -3.25 -4.55
N GLY A 251 18.54 -4.43 -4.46
CA GLY A 251 19.22 -5.72 -4.64
C GLY A 251 18.58 -6.93 -3.93
N LEU A 252 17.56 -6.74 -3.08
CA LEU A 252 16.82 -7.85 -2.47
C LEU A 252 16.10 -8.71 -3.53
N LYS A 253 16.40 -10.01 -3.58
CA LYS A 253 15.77 -11.04 -4.42
C LYS A 253 14.28 -11.33 -4.08
N GLY A 254 13.63 -10.39 -3.39
CA GLY A 254 12.21 -10.41 -3.01
C GLY A 254 11.42 -9.21 -3.51
N VAL A 255 12.04 -8.28 -4.24
CA VAL A 255 11.30 -7.16 -4.84
C VAL A 255 10.98 -7.50 -6.29
N ASP A 256 9.83 -8.14 -6.48
CA ASP A 256 9.10 -8.07 -7.74
C ASP A 256 8.91 -6.57 -8.05
N VAL A 257 9.82 -5.96 -8.83
CA VAL A 257 9.57 -4.66 -9.46
C VAL A 257 8.61 -4.94 -10.61
N LYS A 258 7.37 -5.29 -10.26
CA LYS A 258 6.29 -5.37 -11.24
C LYS A 258 5.81 -3.97 -11.53
N MET A 259 5.63 -3.71 -12.82
CA MET A 259 4.83 -2.60 -13.30
C MET A 259 3.55 -2.54 -12.47
N LEU A 260 3.27 -1.36 -11.93
CA LEU A 260 2.03 -1.05 -11.22
C LEU A 260 0.86 -1.57 -12.06
N HIS A 261 0.25 -2.67 -11.62
CA HIS A 261 -1.01 -3.10 -12.20
C HIS A 261 -2.04 -2.07 -11.76
N PHE A 262 -2.53 -1.29 -12.72
CA PHE A 262 -3.75 -0.50 -12.51
C PHE A 262 -4.86 -1.46 -12.06
N SER A 263 -5.61 -1.03 -11.04
CA SER A 263 -6.80 -1.72 -10.54
C SER A 263 -7.70 -2.18 -11.70
N GLN A 264 -7.69 -3.49 -11.99
CA GLN A 264 -8.68 -4.12 -12.87
C GLN A 264 -9.94 -4.37 -12.05
N GLY A 265 -10.82 -3.36 -11.93
CA GLY A 265 -12.15 -3.61 -11.35
C GLY A 265 -12.86 -2.43 -10.70
N LYS A 266 -12.75 -1.21 -11.23
CA LYS A 266 -13.64 -0.11 -10.80
C LYS A 266 -14.91 -0.06 -11.65
N SER A 267 -16.05 0.10 -11.00
CA SER A 267 -17.36 0.14 -11.63
C SER A 267 -18.20 1.27 -11.05
N ILE A 268 -18.78 2.09 -11.93
CA ILE A 268 -19.81 3.06 -11.53
C ILE A 268 -21.14 2.32 -11.41
N VAL A 269 -21.72 2.35 -10.22
CA VAL A 269 -23.00 1.73 -9.91
C VAL A 269 -24.10 2.76 -10.17
N LYS A 270 -24.89 2.54 -11.22
CA LYS A 270 -26.04 3.41 -11.55
C LYS A 270 -27.29 3.07 -10.74
N ASN A 271 -27.49 1.78 -10.45
CA ASN A 271 -28.69 1.25 -9.81
C ASN A 271 -28.31 0.26 -8.71
N LEU A 272 -29.01 0.31 -7.58
CA LEU A 272 -28.89 -0.66 -6.49
C LEU A 272 -30.23 -1.35 -6.24
N PRO A 273 -30.27 -2.69 -6.10
CA PRO A 273 -31.47 -3.39 -5.67
C PRO A 273 -32.04 -2.79 -4.39
N GLY A 274 -33.35 -2.52 -4.40
CA GLY A 274 -34.07 -1.89 -3.29
C GLY A 274 -34.16 -0.37 -3.37
N PHE A 275 -33.37 0.30 -4.21
CA PHE A 275 -33.57 1.73 -4.52
C PHE A 275 -34.41 1.89 -5.79
N ALA A 276 -35.36 2.82 -5.80
CA ALA A 276 -36.22 3.05 -6.94
C ALA A 276 -35.55 3.97 -7.97
N GLY A 277 -35.14 3.39 -9.11
CA GLY A 277 -34.50 4.13 -10.21
C GLY A 277 -33.01 4.37 -10.01
N ASP A 278 -32.44 5.23 -10.86
CA ASP A 278 -31.02 5.60 -10.84
C ASP A 278 -30.63 6.33 -9.55
N LEU A 279 -29.45 6.00 -9.01
CA LEU A 279 -28.89 6.67 -7.84
C LEU A 279 -28.67 8.17 -8.15
N PRO A 280 -29.13 9.10 -7.30
CA PRO A 280 -28.98 10.54 -7.53
C PRO A 280 -27.58 11.06 -7.16
N PHE A 281 -26.61 10.17 -6.96
CA PHE A 281 -25.23 10.47 -6.61
C PHE A 281 -24.29 9.46 -7.28
N THR A 282 -23.04 9.85 -7.51
CA THR A 282 -22.02 8.94 -8.06
C THR A 282 -21.59 7.95 -6.98
N LEU A 283 -21.82 6.66 -7.23
CA LEU A 283 -21.26 5.55 -6.46
C LEU A 283 -20.27 4.79 -7.35
N GLU A 284 -19.02 4.73 -6.92
CA GLU A 284 -17.99 3.87 -7.50
C GLU A 284 -17.65 2.74 -6.53
N THR A 285 -17.50 1.53 -7.02
CA THR A 285 -17.00 0.41 -6.23
C THR A 285 -15.84 -0.27 -6.94
N GLY A 286 -14.90 -0.82 -6.18
CA GLY A 286 -13.82 -1.61 -6.77
C GLY A 286 -12.84 -2.16 -5.76
N TYR A 287 -11.71 -2.62 -6.26
CA TYR A 287 -10.64 -3.21 -5.47
C TYR A 287 -9.34 -2.41 -5.59
N VAL A 288 -8.62 -2.30 -4.48
CA VAL A 288 -7.23 -1.81 -4.45
C VAL A 288 -6.35 -2.89 -3.82
N GLY A 289 -5.32 -3.30 -4.56
CA GLY A 289 -4.31 -4.24 -4.06
C GLY A 289 -3.34 -3.59 -3.09
N VAL A 290 -3.15 -4.16 -1.90
CA VAL A 290 -2.23 -3.67 -0.86
C VAL A 290 -1.30 -4.80 -0.39
N GLY A 291 -0.22 -4.43 0.28
CA GLY A 291 0.90 -5.35 0.55
C GLY A 291 1.94 -5.33 -0.57
N GLU A 292 3.06 -6.01 -0.36
CA GLU A 292 4.22 -5.92 -1.25
C GLU A 292 3.98 -6.54 -2.63
N LEU A 293 3.18 -7.61 -2.68
CA LEU A 293 2.82 -8.36 -3.89
C LEU A 293 1.34 -8.15 -4.27
N GLU A 294 0.68 -7.17 -3.65
CA GLU A 294 -0.77 -6.93 -3.77
C GLU A 294 -1.57 -8.20 -3.47
N GLU A 295 -1.09 -8.98 -2.51
CA GLU A 295 -1.66 -10.23 -2.04
C GLU A 295 -2.99 -10.01 -1.33
N VAL A 296 -3.22 -8.82 -0.77
CA VAL A 296 -4.49 -8.40 -0.19
C VAL A 296 -5.24 -7.49 -1.16
N GLN A 297 -6.51 -7.78 -1.42
CA GLN A 297 -7.40 -6.99 -2.27
C GLN A 297 -8.49 -6.37 -1.39
N LEU A 298 -8.43 -5.04 -1.21
CA LEU A 298 -9.39 -4.31 -0.38
C LEU A 298 -10.52 -3.73 -1.23
N PHE A 299 -11.75 -4.08 -0.89
CA PHE A 299 -12.95 -3.56 -1.52
C PHE A 299 -13.35 -2.20 -0.94
N TYR A 300 -13.85 -1.31 -1.79
CA TYR A 300 -14.35 -0.01 -1.36
C TYR A 300 -15.66 0.39 -2.04
N TYR A 301 -16.38 1.27 -1.34
CA TYR A 301 -17.52 2.04 -1.83
C TYR A 301 -17.13 3.52 -1.76
N PHE A 302 -17.04 4.18 -2.91
CA PHE A 302 -16.72 5.59 -3.01
C PHE A 302 -17.94 6.37 -3.44
N VAL A 303 -18.30 7.39 -2.65
CA VAL A 303 -19.41 8.30 -2.95
C VAL A 303 -18.84 9.70 -3.11
N GLU A 304 -19.06 10.30 -4.28
CA GLU A 304 -18.72 11.70 -4.52
C GLU A 304 -19.57 12.64 -3.65
N SER A 305 -18.99 13.78 -3.27
CA SER A 305 -19.76 14.81 -2.57
C SER A 305 -20.94 15.27 -3.42
N GLN A 306 -22.12 15.32 -2.82
CA GLN A 306 -23.34 15.82 -3.48
C GLN A 306 -23.33 17.36 -3.65
N ARG A 307 -22.35 18.07 -3.06
CA ARG A 307 -22.20 19.52 -3.16
C ARG A 307 -21.17 19.92 -4.23
N ASN A 308 -19.88 19.68 -4.01
CA ASN A 308 -18.83 19.94 -4.99
C ASN A 308 -17.68 18.94 -4.83
N PRO A 309 -17.69 17.81 -5.56
CA PRO A 309 -16.72 16.74 -5.35
C PRO A 309 -15.28 17.15 -5.66
N GLN A 310 -15.06 18.16 -6.51
CA GLN A 310 -13.73 18.66 -6.87
C GLN A 310 -13.09 19.55 -5.78
N LYS A 311 -13.88 20.06 -4.83
CA LYS A 311 -13.40 20.97 -3.78
C LYS A 311 -13.62 20.45 -2.37
N ASP A 312 -14.69 19.69 -2.17
CA ASP A 312 -15.06 19.20 -0.86
C ASP A 312 -14.03 18.18 -0.32
N PRO A 313 -13.88 18.06 1.01
CA PRO A 313 -12.92 17.12 1.61
C PRO A 313 -13.08 15.69 1.12
N LEU A 314 -11.98 14.94 1.12
CA LEU A 314 -11.97 13.49 0.92
C LEU A 314 -11.81 12.81 2.28
N LEU A 315 -12.78 11.99 2.66
CA LEU A 315 -12.79 11.20 3.89
C LEU A 315 -12.54 9.73 3.55
N LEU A 316 -11.48 9.14 4.12
CA LEU A 316 -11.38 7.68 4.20
C LEU A 316 -12.06 7.24 5.50
N TYR A 317 -13.14 6.45 5.41
CA TYR A 317 -13.88 5.98 6.59
C TYR A 317 -13.53 4.53 6.92
N LEU A 318 -12.78 4.35 8.01
CA LEU A 318 -12.41 3.06 8.58
C LEU A 318 -13.47 2.61 9.58
N THR A 319 -13.99 1.42 9.37
CA THR A 319 -15.01 0.79 10.21
C THR A 319 -14.41 0.15 11.45
N GLY A 320 -15.20 0.07 12.53
CA GLY A 320 -14.78 -0.52 13.80
C GLY A 320 -14.80 -2.06 13.83
N GLY A 321 -14.85 -2.64 15.04
CA GLY A 321 -14.92 -4.08 15.27
C GLY A 321 -13.74 -4.61 16.08
N PRO A 322 -12.57 -4.92 15.47
CA PRO A 322 -12.24 -4.83 14.04
C PRO A 322 -13.04 -5.82 13.17
N GLY A 323 -13.01 -5.67 11.85
CA GLY A 323 -13.63 -6.64 10.92
C GLY A 323 -15.06 -6.30 10.46
N THR A 324 -15.50 -5.05 10.61
CA THR A 324 -16.83 -4.63 10.16
C THR A 324 -16.78 -4.12 8.73
N SER A 325 -17.71 -4.53 7.86
CA SER A 325 -17.75 -4.05 6.48
C SER A 325 -18.11 -2.57 6.36
N GLY A 326 -17.49 -1.88 5.40
CA GLY A 326 -17.81 -0.54 4.94
C GLY A 326 -19.25 -0.37 4.43
N ILE A 327 -19.95 -1.46 4.13
CA ILE A 327 -21.38 -1.38 3.81
C ILE A 327 -22.23 -0.91 5.00
N LEU A 328 -21.79 -1.16 6.24
CA LEU A 328 -22.50 -0.73 7.45
C LEU A 328 -22.56 0.80 7.53
N PRO A 329 -21.44 1.56 7.52
CA PRO A 329 -21.53 3.00 7.51
C PRO A 329 -22.21 3.54 6.24
N PHE A 330 -22.12 2.84 5.11
CA PHE A 330 -22.77 3.23 3.85
C PHE A 330 -24.31 3.16 3.90
N LEU A 331 -24.90 2.13 4.53
CA LEU A 331 -26.36 1.94 4.60
C LEU A 331 -27.00 2.27 5.96
N TYR A 332 -26.21 2.47 7.01
CA TYR A 332 -26.77 2.58 8.37
C TYR A 332 -26.31 3.82 9.12
N GLN A 333 -25.07 4.27 8.91
CA GLN A 333 -24.51 5.39 9.68
C GLN A 333 -24.53 6.70 8.89
N ILE A 334 -23.51 6.92 8.06
CA ILE A 334 -23.22 8.24 7.47
C ILE A 334 -23.41 8.28 5.95
N GLY A 335 -23.62 7.14 5.30
CA GLY A 335 -23.75 7.05 3.85
C GLY A 335 -25.06 7.59 3.31
N PRO A 336 -25.18 7.68 1.98
CA PRO A 336 -26.25 8.39 1.29
C PRO A 336 -27.58 7.65 1.32
N LEU A 337 -27.59 6.37 1.69
CA LEU A 337 -28.75 5.50 1.72
C LEU A 337 -28.99 4.97 3.13
N LYS A 338 -30.25 4.62 3.40
CA LYS A 338 -30.66 3.86 4.57
C LYS A 338 -31.78 2.90 4.25
N PHE A 339 -31.96 1.89 5.10
CA PHE A 339 -33.11 0.99 5.00
C PHE A 339 -34.42 1.70 5.35
N GLU A 340 -35.47 1.41 4.60
CA GLU A 340 -36.84 1.78 4.95
C GLU A 340 -37.38 0.79 6.01
N TYR A 341 -37.57 1.25 7.25
CA TYR A 341 -37.97 0.39 8.38
C TYR A 341 -39.50 0.23 8.53
N THR A 342 -40.31 0.93 7.74
CA THR A 342 -41.74 1.18 8.03
C THR A 342 -42.71 0.05 7.68
N ASN A 343 -42.29 -1.06 7.05
CA ASN A 343 -43.21 -2.18 6.73
C ASN A 343 -42.52 -3.56 6.62
N ALA A 344 -41.48 -3.83 7.42
CA ALA A 344 -40.80 -5.13 7.41
C ALA A 344 -41.62 -6.26 8.10
N THR A 345 -42.85 -6.53 7.66
CA THR A 345 -43.51 -7.85 7.77
C THR A 345 -42.86 -8.80 6.79
N ARG A 346 -41.70 -9.38 7.11
CA ARG A 346 -41.08 -10.50 6.34
C ARG A 346 -41.19 -10.36 4.81
N SER A 347 -41.19 -9.13 4.27
CA SER A 347 -41.35 -8.93 2.84
C SER A 347 -40.00 -9.21 2.21
N GLU A 348 -39.96 -10.08 1.23
CA GLU A 348 -38.75 -10.51 0.50
C GLU A 348 -38.04 -9.35 -0.24
N VAL A 349 -38.56 -8.12 -0.18
CA VAL A 349 -38.04 -6.95 -0.88
C VAL A 349 -37.50 -5.93 0.13
N ILE A 350 -36.17 -5.82 0.20
CA ILE A 350 -35.46 -4.75 0.91
C ILE A 350 -35.68 -3.44 0.13
N LYS A 351 -36.07 -2.37 0.83
CA LYS A 351 -36.18 -1.02 0.25
C LYS A 351 -35.15 -0.07 0.86
N LEU A 352 -34.58 0.76 0.00
CA LEU A 352 -33.57 1.77 0.30
C LEU A 352 -34.15 3.15 0.03
N GLU A 353 -33.94 4.07 0.97
CA GLU A 353 -34.29 5.49 0.83
C GLU A 353 -33.07 6.38 1.05
N LEU A 354 -33.16 7.65 0.62
CA LEU A 354 -32.08 8.62 0.83
C LEU A 354 -31.93 8.97 2.30
N ASN A 355 -30.69 9.05 2.76
CA ASN A 355 -30.35 9.59 4.07
C ASN A 355 -30.20 11.12 3.99
N PRO A 356 -31.14 11.90 4.57
CA PRO A 356 -31.09 13.37 4.48
C PRO A 356 -29.91 13.98 5.24
N TYR A 357 -29.28 13.23 6.16
CA TYR A 357 -28.17 13.69 7.01
C TYR A 357 -26.84 12.99 6.67
N SER A 358 -26.73 12.47 5.44
CA SER A 358 -25.50 11.79 5.00
C SER A 358 -24.30 12.73 5.00
N TRP A 359 -23.15 12.22 5.43
CA TRP A 359 -21.89 12.96 5.34
C TRP A 359 -21.40 13.15 3.90
N THR A 360 -21.90 12.33 2.98
CA THR A 360 -21.62 12.47 1.54
C THR A 360 -22.24 13.74 0.93
N LYS A 361 -23.08 14.46 1.68
CA LYS A 361 -23.58 15.78 1.26
C LYS A 361 -22.52 16.88 1.30
N MET A 362 -21.51 16.73 2.15
CA MET A 362 -20.46 17.76 2.34
C MET A 362 -19.04 17.26 2.09
N ALA A 363 -18.86 15.98 1.75
CA ALA A 363 -17.55 15.38 1.51
C ALA A 363 -17.63 14.21 0.53
N ASN A 364 -16.52 13.97 -0.16
CA ASN A 364 -16.29 12.71 -0.85
C ASN A 364 -15.92 11.65 0.19
N VAL A 365 -16.57 10.48 0.19
CA VAL A 365 -16.35 9.48 1.24
C VAL A 365 -16.01 8.12 0.63
N ILE A 366 -14.88 7.55 1.05
CA ILE A 366 -14.47 6.18 0.74
C ILE A 366 -14.76 5.32 1.95
N PHE A 367 -15.72 4.41 1.83
CA PHE A 367 -15.96 3.34 2.80
C PHE A 367 -15.14 2.12 2.38
N ILE A 368 -14.37 1.55 3.30
CA ILE A 368 -13.49 0.44 2.99
C ILE A 368 -13.84 -0.80 3.82
N ASP A 369 -13.73 -1.96 3.19
CA ASP A 369 -13.75 -3.25 3.87
C ASP A 369 -12.33 -3.59 4.34
N LEU A 370 -12.05 -3.41 5.65
CA LEU A 370 -10.73 -3.58 6.24
C LEU A 370 -10.86 -4.15 7.67
N PRO A 371 -10.02 -5.11 8.14
CA PRO A 371 -8.89 -5.81 7.48
C PRO A 371 -9.31 -6.77 6.34
N VAL A 372 -8.31 -7.42 5.72
CA VAL A 372 -8.53 -8.54 4.79
C VAL A 372 -9.48 -9.60 5.37
N GLY A 373 -10.39 -10.13 4.56
CA GLY A 373 -11.45 -11.05 4.99
C GLY A 373 -12.72 -10.35 5.50
N THR A 374 -12.70 -9.03 5.64
CA THR A 374 -13.89 -8.22 5.97
C THR A 374 -14.71 -7.95 4.71
N GLY A 375 -16.04 -8.10 4.79
CA GLY A 375 -16.94 -7.77 3.69
C GLY A 375 -16.55 -8.46 2.38
N PHE A 376 -16.26 -7.68 1.35
CA PHE A 376 -15.83 -8.18 0.04
C PHE A 376 -14.31 -8.18 -0.17
N SER A 377 -13.52 -7.79 0.83
CA SER A 377 -12.06 -7.82 0.79
C SER A 377 -11.51 -9.22 1.00
N TYR A 378 -10.52 -9.62 0.22
CA TYR A 378 -9.96 -10.98 0.25
C TYR A 378 -8.45 -11.01 0.08
N ALA A 379 -7.87 -12.16 0.41
CA ALA A 379 -6.45 -12.44 0.26
C ALA A 379 -6.23 -13.47 -0.85
N LYS A 380 -5.15 -13.33 -1.63
CA LYS A 380 -4.78 -14.26 -2.70
C LYS A 380 -4.15 -15.54 -2.17
N THR A 381 -3.58 -15.51 -0.96
CA THR A 381 -3.00 -16.68 -0.28
C THR A 381 -3.47 -16.79 1.15
N TRP A 382 -3.35 -17.98 1.74
CA TRP A 382 -3.66 -18.22 3.14
C TRP A 382 -2.82 -17.34 4.07
N GLU A 383 -1.52 -17.21 3.81
CA GLU A 383 -0.61 -16.40 4.63
C GLU A 383 -1.06 -14.94 4.66
N SER A 384 -1.46 -14.40 3.51
CA SER A 384 -1.95 -13.03 3.37
C SER A 384 -3.34 -12.79 3.98
N SER A 385 -4.03 -13.85 4.43
CA SER A 385 -5.31 -13.73 5.15
C SER A 385 -5.13 -13.39 6.64
N ARG A 386 -3.90 -13.50 7.17
CA ARG A 386 -3.57 -13.12 8.55
C ARG A 386 -3.35 -11.60 8.63
N SER A 387 -3.86 -10.99 9.69
CA SER A 387 -3.76 -9.54 9.91
C SER A 387 -3.32 -9.21 11.35
N SER A 388 -2.90 -7.96 11.56
CA SER A 388 -2.67 -7.36 12.88
C SER A 388 -3.02 -5.88 12.86
N ASP A 389 -3.08 -5.20 14.01
CA ASP A 389 -3.33 -3.76 14.07
C ASP A 389 -2.25 -2.99 13.27
N SER A 390 -0.98 -3.38 13.41
CA SER A 390 0.14 -2.80 12.63
C SER A 390 0.00 -3.02 11.12
N LEU A 391 -0.47 -4.20 10.70
CA LEU A 391 -0.75 -4.47 9.28
C LEU A 391 -1.94 -3.67 8.77
N VAL A 392 -3.00 -3.49 9.57
CA VAL A 392 -4.14 -2.64 9.21
C VAL A 392 -3.70 -1.19 9.01
N VAL A 393 -2.83 -0.67 9.87
CA VAL A 393 -2.23 0.67 9.71
C VAL A 393 -1.48 0.77 8.36
N THR A 394 -0.69 -0.23 8.04
CA THR A 394 0.10 -0.28 6.79
C THR A 394 -0.79 -0.39 5.56
N HIS A 395 -1.76 -1.30 5.57
CA HIS A 395 -2.70 -1.53 4.48
C HIS A 395 -3.61 -0.32 4.23
N ALA A 396 -4.09 0.37 5.27
CA ALA A 396 -4.88 1.59 5.10
C ALA A 396 -4.07 2.74 4.46
N TYR A 397 -2.80 2.87 4.84
CA TYR A 397 -1.88 3.85 4.24
C TYR A 397 -1.57 3.53 2.78
N ASP A 398 -1.29 2.26 2.45
CA ASP A 398 -1.06 1.81 1.09
C ASP A 398 -2.31 2.00 0.22
N PHE A 399 -3.48 1.63 0.75
CA PHE A 399 -4.77 1.78 0.10
C PHE A 399 -4.99 3.22 -0.34
N ILE A 400 -4.95 4.19 0.58
CA ILE A 400 -5.30 5.58 0.26
C ILE A 400 -4.32 6.19 -0.74
N ARG A 401 -3.04 5.81 -0.67
CA ARG A 401 -2.04 6.29 -1.61
C ARG A 401 -2.27 5.73 -3.01
N LYS A 402 -2.47 4.42 -3.14
CA LYS A 402 -2.73 3.76 -4.43
C LYS A 402 -4.07 4.22 -5.01
N TRP A 403 -5.10 4.36 -4.18
CA TRP A 403 -6.38 4.91 -4.62
C TRP A 403 -6.23 6.32 -5.19
N LEU A 404 -5.44 7.20 -4.55
CA LEU A 404 -5.17 8.55 -5.05
C LEU A 404 -4.19 8.60 -6.25
N MET A 405 -3.42 7.54 -6.51
CA MET A 405 -2.70 7.38 -7.78
C MET A 405 -3.69 7.15 -8.93
N ASP A 406 -4.69 6.31 -8.70
CA ASP A 406 -5.71 5.97 -9.69
C ASP A 406 -6.81 7.05 -9.83
N HIS A 407 -6.91 7.95 -8.84
CA HIS A 407 -7.90 9.04 -8.79
C HIS A 407 -7.22 10.41 -8.61
N PRO A 408 -6.37 10.84 -9.57
CA PRO A 408 -5.55 12.03 -9.42
C PRO A 408 -6.36 13.33 -9.29
N THR A 409 -7.63 13.35 -9.73
CA THR A 409 -8.55 14.48 -9.56
C THR A 409 -8.80 14.82 -8.10
N PHE A 410 -8.70 13.85 -7.18
CA PHE A 410 -8.92 14.07 -5.75
C PHE A 410 -7.64 14.42 -4.97
N LEU A 411 -6.48 14.52 -5.64
CA LEU A 411 -5.20 14.83 -4.98
C LEU A 411 -5.18 16.22 -4.32
N SER A 412 -5.90 17.17 -4.90
CA SER A 412 -6.04 18.52 -4.34
C SER A 412 -7.03 18.61 -3.19
N ASN A 413 -7.91 17.63 -3.02
CA ASN A 413 -8.94 17.67 -1.99
C ASN A 413 -8.29 17.56 -0.59
N PRO A 414 -8.77 18.33 0.40
CA PRO A 414 -8.36 18.15 1.79
C PRO A 414 -8.65 16.72 2.24
N LEU A 415 -7.60 15.94 2.52
CA LEU A 415 -7.73 14.55 2.95
C LEU A 415 -7.85 14.48 4.48
N TYR A 416 -8.81 13.68 4.96
CA TYR A 416 -8.95 13.30 6.35
C TYR A 416 -9.14 11.79 6.46
N ILE A 417 -8.46 11.17 7.43
CA ILE A 417 -8.68 9.77 7.79
C ILE A 417 -9.71 9.75 8.92
N THR A 418 -10.77 8.97 8.78
CA THR A 418 -11.91 9.00 9.69
C THR A 418 -12.32 7.60 10.10
N GLY A 419 -13.01 7.46 11.22
CA GLY A 419 -13.56 6.17 11.62
C GLY A 419 -14.14 6.17 13.02
N ILE A 420 -14.41 4.97 13.53
CA ILE A 420 -15.18 4.76 14.75
C ILE A 420 -14.58 3.64 15.61
N SER A 421 -14.83 3.69 16.93
CA SER A 421 -14.62 2.55 17.82
C SER A 421 -13.15 2.12 17.89
N TYR A 422 -12.86 0.84 17.62
CA TYR A 422 -11.53 0.25 17.55
C TYR A 422 -10.53 1.05 16.67
N MET A 423 -11.02 1.82 15.69
CA MET A 423 -10.18 2.64 14.82
C MET A 423 -9.48 3.80 15.55
N GLY A 424 -9.83 4.08 16.81
CA GLY A 424 -9.04 4.96 17.68
C GLY A 424 -7.60 4.49 17.91
N LEU A 425 -7.33 3.19 17.81
CA LEU A 425 -5.97 2.63 17.87
C LEU A 425 -5.23 2.77 16.54
N ILE A 426 -5.96 2.68 15.43
CA ILE A 426 -5.42 2.54 14.07
C ILE A 426 -5.18 3.90 13.41
N ILE A 427 -6.18 4.80 13.44
CA ILE A 427 -6.19 6.05 12.67
C ILE A 427 -4.97 6.94 12.97
N PRO A 428 -4.57 7.17 14.24
CA PRO A 428 -3.38 7.98 14.52
C PRO A 428 -2.10 7.41 13.87
N GLY A 429 -1.96 6.08 13.80
CA GLY A 429 -0.86 5.41 13.11
C GLY A 429 -0.90 5.62 11.60
N VAL A 430 -2.07 5.48 10.98
CA VAL A 430 -2.25 5.73 9.52
C VAL A 430 -1.88 7.16 9.17
N VAL A 431 -2.37 8.14 9.93
CA VAL A 431 -2.08 9.57 9.71
C VAL A 431 -0.59 9.85 9.89
N SER A 432 0.04 9.25 10.90
CA SER A 432 1.48 9.35 11.11
C SER A 432 2.25 8.84 9.88
N ASN A 433 1.88 7.68 9.34
CA ASN A 433 2.49 7.12 8.12
C ASN A 433 2.29 8.03 6.90
N VAL A 434 1.12 8.67 6.76
CA VAL A 434 0.87 9.65 5.69
C VAL A 434 1.81 10.86 5.78
N TYR A 435 1.96 11.47 6.97
CA TYR A 435 2.89 12.59 7.15
C TYR A 435 4.34 12.19 6.91
N HIS A 436 4.79 11.07 7.50
CA HIS A 436 6.17 10.58 7.31
C HIS A 436 6.46 10.26 5.84
N GLY A 437 5.53 9.60 5.15
CA GLY A 437 5.67 9.30 3.73
C GLY A 437 5.78 10.57 2.88
N ASN A 438 4.97 11.60 3.17
CA ASN A 438 5.07 12.90 2.49
C ASN A 438 6.44 13.58 2.74
N GLU A 439 6.98 13.48 3.95
CA GLU A 439 8.29 14.05 4.32
C GLU A 439 9.46 13.30 3.68
N GLN A 440 9.33 11.99 3.49
CA GLN A 440 10.29 11.14 2.79
C GLN A 440 10.19 11.25 1.26
N GLY A 441 9.33 12.14 0.74
CA GLY A 441 9.20 12.39 -0.69
C GLY A 441 8.39 11.34 -1.45
N ALA A 442 7.61 10.50 -0.75
CA ALA A 442 6.77 9.51 -1.39
C ALA A 442 5.68 10.19 -2.26
N ARG A 443 5.35 9.53 -3.38
CA ARG A 443 4.40 10.03 -4.38
C ARG A 443 3.17 9.12 -4.47
N PRO A 444 1.97 9.66 -4.76
CA PRO A 444 1.67 11.09 -4.78
C PRO A 444 1.72 11.68 -3.36
N LYS A 445 2.02 12.98 -3.28
CA LYS A 445 1.99 13.70 -2.01
C LYS A 445 0.52 13.84 -1.60
N LEU A 446 0.15 13.32 -0.44
CA LEU A 446 -1.24 13.32 0.01
C LEU A 446 -1.56 14.64 0.72
N ASN A 447 -2.66 15.32 0.35
CA ASN A 447 -3.08 16.57 0.97
C ASN A 447 -3.77 16.37 2.34
N ILE A 448 -3.11 15.61 3.22
CA ILE A 448 -3.60 15.31 4.57
C ILE A 448 -3.71 16.60 5.41
N LYS A 449 -4.88 16.79 6.04
CA LYS A 449 -5.14 17.89 6.98
C LYS A 449 -5.30 17.40 8.41
N GLY A 450 -5.70 16.14 8.59
CA GLY A 450 -5.90 15.58 9.90
C GLY A 450 -6.81 14.37 9.90
N PHE A 451 -7.54 14.17 11.00
CA PHE A 451 -8.37 12.99 11.19
C PHE A 451 -9.56 13.23 12.12
N LEU A 452 -10.55 12.35 12.02
CA LEU A 452 -11.75 12.37 12.83
C LEU A 452 -12.03 10.99 13.42
N ILE A 453 -12.35 10.89 14.71
CA ILE A 453 -12.66 9.61 15.34
C ILE A 453 -13.90 9.73 16.21
N VAL A 454 -14.85 8.81 16.01
CA VAL A 454 -16.10 8.72 16.76
C VAL A 454 -15.98 7.59 17.80
N ASN A 455 -16.31 7.88 19.05
CA ASN A 455 -16.27 6.97 20.19
C ASN A 455 -15.01 6.07 20.20
N PRO A 456 -13.80 6.66 20.23
CA PRO A 456 -12.57 5.92 20.02
C PRO A 456 -12.23 4.98 21.18
N ARG A 457 -11.72 3.79 20.86
CA ARG A 457 -10.76 3.08 21.72
C ARG A 457 -9.37 3.63 21.45
N THR A 458 -8.71 4.20 22.44
CA THR A 458 -7.39 4.84 22.32
C THR A 458 -6.35 4.19 23.23
N ASP A 459 -6.75 3.72 24.41
CA ASP A 459 -5.86 3.06 25.37
C ASP A 459 -6.66 2.03 26.15
N GLY A 460 -6.30 0.75 26.00
CA GLY A 460 -7.04 -0.34 26.64
C GLY A 460 -7.16 -0.15 28.16
N PHE A 461 -6.14 0.39 28.82
CA PHE A 461 -6.18 0.60 30.25
C PHE A 461 -7.15 1.73 30.62
N ILE A 462 -7.00 2.91 30.02
CA ILE A 462 -7.84 4.07 30.35
C ILE A 462 -9.30 3.81 29.97
N ASP A 463 -9.54 3.30 28.77
CA ASP A 463 -10.89 3.17 28.23
C ASP A 463 -11.73 2.14 29.00
N PHE A 464 -11.17 0.97 29.31
CA PHE A 464 -11.92 -0.07 30.04
C PHE A 464 -12.14 0.32 31.51
N ASN A 465 -11.15 0.93 32.19
CA ASN A 465 -11.33 1.42 33.56
C ASN A 465 -12.44 2.47 33.66
N SER A 466 -12.55 3.34 32.65
CA SER A 466 -13.53 4.43 32.65
C SER A 466 -15.00 3.98 32.62
N ARG A 467 -15.28 2.71 32.27
CA ARG A 467 -16.64 2.16 32.24
C ARG A 467 -17.31 2.14 33.60
N ILE A 468 -16.55 1.84 34.66
CA ILE A 468 -17.09 1.80 36.02
C ILE A 468 -17.48 3.21 36.48
N GLU A 469 -16.64 4.20 36.20
CA GLU A 469 -16.94 5.60 36.46
C GLU A 469 -18.15 6.08 35.66
N PHE A 470 -18.26 5.70 34.39
CA PHE A 470 -19.43 6.04 33.58
C PHE A 470 -20.71 5.40 34.12
N ALA A 471 -20.68 4.10 34.43
CA ALA A 471 -21.83 3.38 34.96
C ALA A 471 -22.32 4.00 36.28
N TYR A 472 -21.39 4.42 37.15
CA TYR A 472 -21.71 5.19 38.33
C TYR A 472 -22.40 6.53 38.01
N ARG A 473 -21.80 7.35 37.13
CA ARG A 473 -22.36 8.64 36.70
C ARG A 473 -23.71 8.53 35.98
N ALA A 474 -24.00 7.37 35.39
CA ALA A 474 -25.26 7.04 34.75
C ALA A 474 -26.28 6.39 35.71
N ALA A 475 -25.98 6.32 37.02
CA ALA A 475 -26.81 5.71 38.05
C ALA A 475 -27.12 4.22 37.82
N LEU A 476 -26.19 3.48 37.21
CA LEU A 476 -26.29 2.03 36.99
C LEU A 476 -25.66 1.21 38.12
N ILE A 477 -24.86 1.87 38.99
CA ILE A 477 -24.18 1.26 40.13
C ILE A 477 -24.42 2.14 41.36
N GLU A 478 -24.68 1.52 42.50
CA GLU A 478 -24.93 2.18 43.79
C GLU A 478 -23.66 2.87 44.35
N ASP A 479 -23.83 3.95 45.11
CA ASP A 479 -22.73 4.75 45.70
C ASP A 479 -21.75 3.89 46.52
N GLU A 480 -22.26 3.00 47.37
CA GLU A 480 -21.44 2.15 48.24
C GLU A 480 -20.57 1.17 47.44
N ILE A 481 -21.12 0.61 46.36
CA ILE A 481 -20.42 -0.32 45.47
C ILE A 481 -19.31 0.42 44.71
N TYR A 482 -19.57 1.62 44.22
CA TYR A 482 -18.59 2.42 43.49
C TYR A 482 -17.45 2.90 44.39
N GLU A 483 -17.75 3.48 45.55
CA GLU A 483 -16.71 4.00 46.46
C GLU A 483 -15.85 2.86 47.04
N SER A 484 -16.46 1.71 47.37
CA SER A 484 -15.72 0.50 47.78
C SER A 484 -14.76 0.02 46.68
N ALA A 485 -15.23 -0.07 45.42
CA ALA A 485 -14.36 -0.48 44.32
C ALA A 485 -13.24 0.54 44.06
N LYS A 486 -13.56 1.84 44.09
CA LYS A 486 -12.60 2.93 43.87
C LYS A 486 -11.48 2.94 44.91
N GLU A 487 -11.82 2.76 46.19
CA GLU A 487 -10.86 2.69 47.29
C GLU A 487 -9.99 1.43 47.19
N ASN A 488 -10.61 0.25 47.11
CA ASN A 488 -9.90 -1.03 47.18
C ASN A 488 -9.08 -1.34 45.92
N CYS A 489 -9.50 -0.84 44.76
CA CYS A 489 -8.81 -1.04 43.49
C CYS A 489 -7.91 0.15 43.08
N GLY A 490 -7.92 1.25 43.83
CA GLY A 490 -7.14 2.46 43.50
C GLY A 490 -7.47 3.03 42.11
N GLY A 491 -8.73 2.90 41.67
CA GLY A 491 -9.18 3.29 40.34
C GLY A 491 -8.74 2.38 39.18
N LYS A 492 -8.21 1.19 39.47
CA LYS A 492 -7.72 0.19 38.49
C LYS A 492 -8.54 -1.10 38.57
N TYR A 493 -9.59 -1.18 37.78
CA TYR A 493 -10.58 -2.25 37.74
C TYR A 493 -10.26 -3.38 36.75
N ILE A 494 -9.28 -3.19 35.86
CA ILE A 494 -8.77 -4.21 34.94
C ILE A 494 -7.34 -4.63 35.30
N TYR A 495 -6.98 -5.87 34.97
CA TYR A 495 -5.67 -6.47 35.29
C TYR A 495 -5.32 -6.39 36.79
N VAL A 496 -6.31 -6.66 37.64
CA VAL A 496 -6.18 -6.62 39.09
C VAL A 496 -5.20 -7.70 39.57
N ASP A 497 -4.32 -7.34 40.50
CA ASP A 497 -3.43 -8.29 41.17
C ASP A 497 -4.27 -9.38 41.85
N ALA A 498 -3.97 -10.64 41.51
CA ALA A 498 -4.65 -11.80 42.09
C ALA A 498 -4.57 -11.86 43.62
N ASN A 499 -3.58 -11.18 44.22
CA ASN A 499 -3.40 -11.09 45.67
C ASN A 499 -4.20 -9.93 46.31
N ASN A 500 -4.73 -8.98 45.53
CA ASN A 500 -5.59 -7.92 46.06
C ASN A 500 -7.03 -8.42 46.22
N THR A 501 -7.23 -9.26 47.23
CA THR A 501 -8.52 -9.91 47.51
C THR A 501 -9.64 -8.92 47.80
N LEU A 502 -9.33 -7.74 48.39
CA LEU A 502 -10.29 -6.66 48.65
C LEU A 502 -10.80 -6.00 47.36
N CYS A 503 -9.92 -5.75 46.39
CA CYS A 503 -10.35 -5.27 45.08
C CYS A 503 -11.17 -6.34 44.35
N LEU A 504 -10.71 -7.60 44.36
CA LEU A 504 -11.44 -8.70 43.73
C LEU A 504 -12.84 -8.90 44.35
N SER A 505 -12.99 -8.76 45.67
CA SER A 505 -14.31 -8.82 46.33
C SER A 505 -15.20 -7.64 45.96
N SER A 506 -14.63 -6.43 45.88
CA SER A 506 -15.38 -5.24 45.46
C SER A 506 -15.85 -5.34 44.01
N LEU A 507 -15.05 -5.94 43.14
CA LEU A 507 -15.38 -6.17 41.73
C LEU A 507 -16.30 -7.37 41.49
N LYS A 508 -16.43 -8.33 42.43
CA LYS A 508 -17.40 -9.43 42.31
C LYS A 508 -18.84 -8.91 42.18
N HIS A 509 -19.15 -7.79 42.82
CA HIS A 509 -20.45 -7.13 42.71
C HIS A 509 -20.63 -6.35 41.38
N ILE A 510 -19.54 -6.10 40.66
CA ILE A 510 -19.46 -5.30 39.43
C ILE A 510 -19.08 -6.18 38.22
N ASN A 511 -19.18 -7.51 38.35
CA ASN A 511 -18.63 -8.45 37.35
C ASN A 511 -19.15 -8.16 35.92
N GLU A 512 -18.26 -8.22 34.92
CA GLU A 512 -18.61 -7.96 33.50
C GLU A 512 -19.68 -8.95 32.98
N GLU A 513 -19.78 -10.15 33.56
CA GLU A 513 -20.89 -11.08 33.27
C GLU A 513 -22.25 -10.47 33.59
N SER A 514 -22.37 -9.63 34.62
CA SER A 514 -23.63 -9.00 35.02
C SER A 514 -24.11 -7.99 33.97
N ILE A 515 -23.23 -7.19 33.35
CA ILE A 515 -23.67 -6.15 32.40
C ILE A 515 -24.17 -6.78 31.07
N TYR A 516 -23.50 -7.82 30.58
CA TYR A 516 -23.96 -8.57 29.41
C TYR A 516 -25.18 -9.45 29.72
N ALA A 517 -25.24 -10.03 30.92
CA ALA A 517 -26.41 -10.78 31.39
C ALA A 517 -27.62 -9.87 31.57
N TYR A 518 -27.49 -8.69 32.20
CA TYR A 518 -28.58 -7.73 32.36
C TYR A 518 -29.02 -7.14 31.02
N SER A 519 -28.12 -6.94 30.05
CA SER A 519 -28.48 -6.51 28.69
C SER A 519 -29.22 -7.59 27.90
N ASN A 520 -28.81 -8.86 28.04
CA ASN A 520 -29.50 -10.00 27.45
C ASN A 520 -30.82 -10.30 28.18
N ILE A 521 -30.90 -10.14 29.50
CA ILE A 521 -32.11 -10.30 30.30
C ILE A 521 -33.08 -9.18 29.96
N TRP A 522 -32.66 -7.91 30.04
CA TRP A 522 -33.45 -6.74 29.65
C TRP A 522 -33.91 -6.82 28.17
N GLY A 523 -33.01 -7.14 27.23
CA GLY A 523 -33.35 -7.29 25.82
C GLY A 523 -34.28 -8.49 25.52
N ASN A 524 -34.30 -9.50 26.39
CA ASN A 524 -35.22 -10.63 26.30
C ASN A 524 -36.46 -10.52 27.22
N MET A 525 -36.57 -9.52 28.10
CA MET A 525 -37.73 -9.30 28.97
C MET A 525 -38.98 -9.02 28.14
N GLU A 526 -40.09 -9.69 28.44
CA GLU A 526 -41.31 -9.58 27.63
C GLU A 526 -41.89 -8.14 27.65
N SER A 527 -41.74 -7.41 28.76
CA SER A 527 -42.15 -6.00 28.87
C SER A 527 -41.33 -5.06 27.97
N VAL A 528 -40.01 -5.28 27.86
CA VAL A 528 -39.11 -4.51 27.00
C VAL A 528 -39.33 -4.87 25.52
N ARG A 529 -39.49 -6.16 25.21
CA ARG A 529 -39.82 -6.63 23.85
C ARG A 529 -41.19 -6.12 23.38
N GLN A 530 -42.16 -5.97 24.29
CA GLN A 530 -43.45 -5.34 24.01
C GLN A 530 -43.32 -3.82 23.81
N ALA A 531 -42.56 -3.13 24.67
CA ALA A 531 -42.30 -1.69 24.56
C ALA A 531 -41.54 -1.31 23.27
N LEU A 532 -40.73 -2.24 22.74
CA LEU A 532 -39.99 -2.10 21.47
C LEU A 532 -40.70 -2.72 20.26
N HIS A 533 -41.95 -3.19 20.41
CA HIS A 533 -42.77 -3.78 19.34
C HIS A 533 -42.14 -4.98 18.60
N ILE A 534 -41.38 -5.82 19.28
CA ILE A 534 -40.75 -7.02 18.69
C ILE A 534 -41.82 -8.10 18.41
N ARG A 535 -41.95 -8.55 17.16
CA ARG A 535 -42.95 -9.57 16.76
C ARG A 535 -42.68 -10.93 17.41
N LYS A 536 -43.74 -11.55 17.95
CA LYS A 536 -43.68 -12.90 18.52
C LYS A 536 -43.27 -13.92 17.44
N GLY A 537 -42.20 -14.68 17.69
CA GLY A 537 -41.71 -15.75 16.81
C GLY A 537 -40.65 -15.37 15.77
N THR A 538 -40.06 -14.16 15.82
CA THR A 538 -39.03 -13.73 14.85
C THR A 538 -37.59 -13.76 15.37
N VAL A 539 -37.38 -13.75 16.69
CA VAL A 539 -36.08 -13.87 17.35
C VAL A 539 -36.28 -14.72 18.61
N GLU A 540 -35.70 -15.92 18.66
CA GLU A 540 -35.86 -16.85 19.81
C GLU A 540 -35.10 -16.36 21.06
N ASN A 541 -33.85 -15.90 20.91
CA ASN A 541 -33.06 -15.24 21.95
C ASN A 541 -32.18 -14.15 21.34
N PHE A 542 -32.13 -12.97 21.95
CA PHE A 542 -31.17 -11.92 21.62
C PHE A 542 -29.74 -12.35 22.02
N GLN A 543 -28.80 -12.32 21.07
CA GLN A 543 -27.37 -12.57 21.30
C GLN A 543 -26.53 -11.41 20.74
N PHE A 544 -25.77 -10.76 21.63
CA PHE A 544 -25.08 -9.49 21.36
C PHE A 544 -23.78 -9.61 20.53
N ARG A 545 -23.16 -10.79 20.34
CA ARG A 545 -21.91 -10.91 19.57
C ARG A 545 -21.71 -12.24 18.82
N ASN A 546 -21.11 -12.15 17.63
CA ASN A 546 -20.56 -13.28 16.86
C ASN A 546 -19.09 -13.53 17.28
N ALA A 547 -18.78 -14.77 17.67
CA ALA A 547 -17.57 -15.15 18.41
C ALA A 547 -16.31 -15.37 17.55
N SER A 548 -16.42 -15.43 16.23
CA SER A 548 -15.30 -15.88 15.37
C SER A 548 -14.28 -14.79 15.00
N ILE A 549 -14.59 -13.50 15.23
CA ILE A 549 -13.81 -12.35 14.74
C ILE A 549 -13.75 -11.15 15.70
N SER A 550 -14.52 -11.17 16.79
CA SER A 550 -14.59 -10.04 17.73
C SER A 550 -13.36 -9.97 18.64
N ALA A 551 -12.91 -8.76 18.98
CA ALA A 551 -11.94 -8.55 20.07
C ALA A 551 -12.49 -9.14 21.39
N ILE A 552 -11.80 -10.17 21.90
CA ILE A 552 -12.10 -10.83 23.17
C ILE A 552 -11.17 -10.21 24.23
N PHE A 553 -11.76 -9.68 25.29
CA PHE A 553 -11.00 -9.15 26.44
C PHE A 553 -10.09 -10.27 27.00
N GLY A 554 -8.79 -9.98 27.09
CA GLY A 554 -7.79 -10.93 27.62
C GLY A 554 -7.17 -11.91 26.62
N LYS A 555 -7.52 -11.88 25.33
CA LYS A 555 -6.82 -12.68 24.30
C LYS A 555 -5.92 -11.79 23.43
N PRO A 556 -4.62 -12.10 23.29
CA PRO A 556 -3.70 -11.31 22.45
C PRO A 556 -3.92 -11.55 20.95
N ASP A 557 -4.60 -12.63 20.58
CA ASP A 557 -4.77 -13.07 19.21
C ASP A 557 -6.04 -13.93 18.97
N THR A 558 -6.36 -14.07 17.70
CA THR A 558 -7.25 -15.09 17.13
C THR A 558 -6.48 -15.80 16.00
N ILE A 559 -7.05 -16.85 15.41
CA ILE A 559 -6.42 -17.56 14.26
C ILE A 559 -6.07 -16.60 13.11
N TYR A 560 -6.86 -15.54 12.91
CA TYR A 560 -6.73 -14.63 11.77
C TYR A 560 -6.24 -13.22 12.12
N TYR A 561 -6.25 -12.83 13.41
CA TYR A 561 -6.00 -11.45 13.81
C TYR A 561 -5.19 -11.34 15.11
N SER A 562 -4.12 -10.55 15.11
CA SER A 562 -3.32 -10.21 16.30
C SER A 562 -3.56 -8.77 16.76
N TYR A 563 -3.83 -8.57 18.05
CA TYR A 563 -4.10 -7.26 18.65
C TYR A 563 -2.80 -6.66 19.21
N ASP A 564 -1.93 -6.15 18.32
CA ASP A 564 -0.55 -5.72 18.63
C ASP A 564 -0.40 -4.23 18.97
N ILE A 565 -1.47 -3.41 18.91
CA ILE A 565 -1.45 -2.00 19.37
C ILE A 565 -2.34 -1.84 20.61
N PHE A 566 -1.72 -1.76 21.79
CA PHE A 566 -2.44 -1.56 23.05
C PHE A 566 -2.94 -0.12 23.27
N SER A 567 -2.16 0.86 22.82
CA SER A 567 -2.41 2.29 23.03
C SER A 567 -1.91 3.11 21.85
N SER A 568 -2.72 4.05 21.36
CA SER A 568 -2.34 4.98 20.28
C SER A 568 -1.84 6.33 20.78
N LEU A 569 -1.63 6.51 22.09
CA LEU A 569 -1.11 7.76 22.66
C LEU A 569 0.25 8.17 22.11
N ALA A 570 1.12 7.19 21.83
CA ALA A 570 2.42 7.44 21.19
C ALA A 570 2.23 8.03 19.77
N HIS A 571 1.30 7.49 19.00
CA HIS A 571 0.97 7.99 17.67
C HIS A 571 0.38 9.41 17.72
N HIS A 572 -0.51 9.70 18.67
CA HIS A 572 -0.99 11.07 18.89
C HIS A 572 0.16 12.06 19.17
N LYS A 573 1.14 11.67 19.99
CA LYS A 573 2.31 12.52 20.30
C LYS A 573 3.19 12.78 19.09
N GLN A 574 3.36 11.81 18.18
CA GLN A 574 4.12 11.99 16.93
C GLN A 574 3.52 13.10 16.05
N LEU A 575 2.20 13.30 16.12
CA LEU A 575 1.48 14.29 15.31
C LEU A 575 1.62 15.73 15.82
N PHE A 576 2.14 15.96 17.04
CA PHE A 576 2.28 17.32 17.61
C PHE A 576 3.16 18.26 16.76
N SER A 577 4.16 17.69 16.09
CA SER A 577 5.05 18.43 15.20
C SER A 577 4.43 18.77 13.84
N LYS A 578 3.30 18.13 13.49
CA LYS A 578 2.65 18.20 12.19
C LYS A 578 1.52 19.23 12.21
N LYS A 579 1.24 19.85 11.07
CA LYS A 579 0.02 20.68 10.87
C LYS A 579 -1.18 19.75 10.71
N CYS A 580 -1.58 19.11 11.80
CA CYS A 580 -2.59 18.06 11.86
C CYS A 580 -3.73 18.50 12.79
N HIS A 581 -4.95 18.38 12.29
CA HIS A 581 -6.18 18.77 12.99
C HIS A 581 -6.97 17.51 13.35
N ALA A 582 -7.20 17.26 14.64
CA ALA A 582 -7.97 16.13 15.13
C ALA A 582 -9.37 16.56 15.60
N LEU A 583 -10.40 15.82 15.23
CA LEU A 583 -11.73 15.90 15.84
C LEU A 583 -12.06 14.56 16.50
N ILE A 584 -12.28 14.59 17.81
CA ILE A 584 -12.71 13.45 18.60
C ILE A 584 -14.15 13.68 19.05
N ILE A 585 -15.05 12.77 18.72
CA ILE A 585 -16.48 12.87 19.07
C ILE A 585 -16.85 11.69 19.95
N ASN A 586 -17.51 11.93 21.09
CA ASN A 586 -18.22 10.87 21.82
C ASN A 586 -19.73 11.10 21.79
N GLY A 587 -20.49 10.01 21.71
CA GLY A 587 -21.86 10.02 22.19
C GLY A 587 -21.85 10.00 23.72
N ASP A 588 -22.56 10.90 24.38
CA ASP A 588 -22.53 10.98 25.86
C ASP A 588 -23.27 9.82 26.55
N GLN A 589 -23.95 8.96 25.79
CA GLN A 589 -24.60 7.72 26.26
C GLN A 589 -23.82 6.45 25.84
N ASP A 590 -22.64 6.58 25.25
CA ASP A 590 -21.84 5.40 24.88
C ASP A 590 -21.10 4.82 26.10
N MET A 591 -21.50 3.62 26.54
CA MET A 591 -20.78 2.88 27.58
C MET A 591 -19.64 2.01 26.99
N THR A 592 -19.57 1.83 25.67
CA THR A 592 -18.54 1.01 25.02
C THR A 592 -17.17 1.64 25.19
N PHE A 593 -17.03 2.91 24.79
CA PHE A 593 -15.86 3.74 25.03
C PHE A 593 -16.33 5.10 25.56
N PRO A 594 -16.58 5.18 26.89
CA PRO A 594 -17.18 6.35 27.50
C PRO A 594 -16.41 7.64 27.28
N TYR A 595 -17.17 8.74 27.20
CA TYR A 595 -16.62 10.08 27.06
C TYR A 595 -15.64 10.42 28.21
N VAL A 596 -15.85 9.87 29.41
CA VAL A 596 -14.94 10.04 30.57
C VAL A 596 -13.56 9.43 30.32
N GLY A 597 -13.46 8.24 29.73
CA GLY A 597 -12.19 7.64 29.32
C GLY A 597 -11.49 8.47 28.24
N THR A 598 -12.28 9.01 27.31
CA THR A 598 -11.76 9.92 26.29
C THR A 598 -11.18 11.20 26.88
N GLN A 599 -11.86 11.81 27.85
CA GLN A 599 -11.34 12.96 28.58
C GLN A 599 -10.06 12.62 29.35
N GLN A 600 -10.00 11.46 30.01
CA GLN A 600 -8.81 11.02 30.75
C GLN A 600 -7.59 10.90 29.84
N TRP A 601 -7.70 10.23 28.68
CA TRP A 601 -6.54 10.07 27.80
C TRP A 601 -6.16 11.38 27.11
N ILE A 602 -7.12 12.25 26.75
CA ILE A 602 -6.82 13.58 26.22
C ILE A 602 -6.06 14.41 27.24
N ASN A 603 -6.44 14.35 28.51
CA ASN A 603 -5.73 15.03 29.59
C ASN A 603 -4.29 14.49 29.74
N SER A 604 -4.08 13.19 29.56
CA SER A 604 -2.75 12.56 29.61
C SER A 604 -1.78 13.05 28.52
N LEU A 605 -2.28 13.63 27.42
CA LEU A 605 -1.46 14.23 26.37
C LEU A 605 -0.83 15.57 26.77
N ASN A 606 -1.32 16.19 27.85
CA ASN A 606 -0.86 17.48 28.36
C ASN A 606 -0.80 18.55 27.25
N LEU A 607 -1.96 18.78 26.61
CA LEU A 607 -2.17 19.78 25.58
C LEU A 607 -2.64 21.11 26.20
N ARG A 608 -2.29 22.25 25.60
CA ARG A 608 -2.78 23.55 26.03
C ARG A 608 -4.25 23.68 25.65
N VAL A 609 -5.08 24.18 26.55
CA VAL A 609 -6.48 24.52 26.24
C VAL A 609 -6.52 25.83 25.46
N GLU A 610 -7.12 25.80 24.27
CA GLU A 610 -7.28 26.96 23.38
C GLU A 610 -8.70 27.54 23.46
N SER A 611 -9.72 26.67 23.49
CA SER A 611 -11.10 27.04 23.80
C SER A 611 -11.58 26.15 24.95
N PRO A 612 -12.10 26.73 26.06
CA PRO A 612 -12.58 25.96 27.20
C PRO A 612 -13.83 25.14 26.86
N TRP A 613 -14.19 24.23 27.77
CA TRP A 613 -15.39 23.40 27.67
C TRP A 613 -16.65 24.28 27.65
N LYS A 614 -17.39 24.24 26.53
CA LYS A 614 -18.57 25.09 26.31
C LYS A 614 -19.64 24.32 25.53
N PRO A 615 -20.93 24.68 25.67
CA PRO A 615 -21.98 24.06 24.88
C PRO A 615 -21.86 24.47 23.40
N TRP A 616 -22.23 23.56 22.50
CA TRP A 616 -22.49 23.86 21.09
C TRP A 616 -23.95 23.52 20.75
N PHE A 617 -24.47 24.15 19.70
CA PHE A 617 -25.90 24.22 19.45
C PHE A 617 -26.23 23.77 18.04
N VAL A 618 -27.35 23.06 17.90
CA VAL A 618 -28.02 22.85 16.63
C VAL A 618 -29.39 23.51 16.74
N ARG A 619 -29.64 24.46 15.84
CA ARG A 619 -30.79 25.38 15.94
C ARG A 619 -30.75 26.12 17.29
N THR A 620 -31.71 25.87 18.16
CA THR A 620 -31.84 26.50 19.48
C THR A 620 -31.60 25.54 20.65
N GLN A 621 -31.17 24.30 20.37
CA GLN A 621 -30.96 23.27 21.39
C GLN A 621 -29.47 22.98 21.58
N VAL A 622 -29.09 22.70 22.83
CA VAL A 622 -27.74 22.24 23.16
C VAL A 622 -27.55 20.84 22.55
N ALA A 623 -26.73 20.76 21.52
CA ALA A 623 -26.42 19.51 20.84
C ALA A 623 -25.31 18.73 21.55
N GLY A 624 -24.52 19.40 22.38
CA GLY A 624 -23.53 18.80 23.26
C GLY A 624 -22.54 19.83 23.76
N TYR A 625 -21.31 19.39 24.09
CA TYR A 625 -20.24 20.26 24.55
C TYR A 625 -18.97 20.04 23.74
N GLU A 626 -18.18 21.08 23.59
CA GLU A 626 -16.91 21.05 22.86
C GLU A 626 -15.79 21.76 23.62
N LYS A 627 -14.55 21.35 23.35
CA LYS A 627 -13.32 21.98 23.85
C LYS A 627 -12.20 21.79 22.86
N THR A 628 -11.40 22.82 22.66
CA THR A 628 -10.28 22.80 21.72
C THR A 628 -8.96 22.90 22.47
N TYR A 629 -8.02 22.07 22.06
CA TYR A 629 -6.67 21.98 22.57
C TYR A 629 -5.67 22.22 21.44
N SER A 630 -4.49 22.73 21.76
CA SER A 630 -3.39 22.85 20.80
C SER A 630 -2.02 22.58 21.42
N LYS A 631 -1.09 22.18 20.57
CA LYS A 631 0.33 22.01 20.91
C LYS A 631 1.17 22.12 19.64
N ALA A 632 2.11 23.07 19.63
CA ALA A 632 2.90 23.40 18.45
C ALA A 632 2.03 23.65 17.20
N LYS A 633 2.02 22.73 16.23
CA LYS A 633 1.23 22.85 14.98
C LYS A 633 -0.04 21.98 14.96
N TYR A 634 -0.26 21.21 16.02
CA TYR A 634 -1.36 20.28 16.16
C TYR A 634 -2.53 20.94 16.92
N SER A 635 -3.75 20.73 16.44
CA SER A 635 -4.98 21.07 17.17
C SER A 635 -5.86 19.83 17.34
N LEU A 636 -6.51 19.73 18.50
CA LEU A 636 -7.49 18.68 18.80
C LEU A 636 -8.76 19.35 19.32
N MET A 637 -9.86 19.17 18.61
CA MET A 637 -11.20 19.48 19.07
C MET A 637 -11.81 18.21 19.64
N TYR A 638 -12.29 18.28 20.88
CA TYR A 638 -13.05 17.22 21.53
C TYR A 638 -14.49 17.68 21.69
N ALA A 639 -15.45 16.83 21.32
CA ALA A 639 -16.86 17.13 21.47
C ALA A 639 -17.67 15.92 21.93
N THR A 640 -18.75 16.19 22.66
CA THR A 640 -19.82 15.23 22.93
C THR A 640 -21.05 15.56 22.08
N ILE A 641 -21.81 14.54 21.70
CA ILE A 641 -23.16 14.67 21.15
C ILE A 641 -24.13 14.16 22.21
N LYS A 642 -25.00 15.05 22.67
CA LYS A 642 -25.95 14.80 23.75
C LYS A 642 -27.03 13.80 23.33
N GLY A 643 -27.22 12.76 24.13
CA GLY A 643 -28.21 11.71 23.89
C GLY A 643 -27.81 10.72 22.78
N ALA A 644 -26.57 10.75 22.30
CA ALA A 644 -26.07 9.79 21.32
C ALA A 644 -25.33 8.62 21.99
N GLY A 645 -25.52 7.41 21.47
CA GLY A 645 -24.73 6.23 21.83
C GLY A 645 -23.50 6.02 20.94
N HIS A 646 -23.06 4.76 20.81
CA HIS A 646 -21.82 4.41 20.10
C HIS A 646 -21.78 4.84 18.62
N SER A 647 -22.89 4.72 17.88
CA SER A 647 -23.00 5.20 16.49
C SER A 647 -23.71 6.56 16.45
N VAL A 648 -22.98 7.65 16.67
CA VAL A 648 -23.59 8.98 16.87
C VAL A 648 -24.48 9.42 15.70
N ALA A 649 -24.11 9.11 14.46
CA ALA A 649 -24.90 9.44 13.27
C ALA A 649 -26.22 8.68 13.17
N VAL A 650 -26.37 7.55 13.87
CA VAL A 650 -27.63 6.80 13.93
C VAL A 650 -28.59 7.44 14.94
N TYR A 651 -28.09 7.78 16.13
CA TYR A 651 -28.92 8.30 17.21
C TYR A 651 -29.24 9.79 17.06
N LYS A 652 -28.27 10.56 16.54
CA LYS A 652 -28.30 12.03 16.41
C LYS A 652 -27.75 12.45 15.05
N PRO A 653 -28.45 12.09 13.95
CA PRO A 653 -27.94 12.27 12.58
C PRO A 653 -27.71 13.74 12.20
N GLU A 654 -28.61 14.65 12.56
CA GLU A 654 -28.47 16.08 12.27
C GLU A 654 -27.29 16.68 13.04
N GLU A 655 -27.20 16.43 14.34
CA GLU A 655 -26.12 16.92 15.20
C GLU A 655 -24.77 16.37 14.76
N SER A 656 -24.72 15.09 14.39
CA SER A 656 -23.52 14.46 13.84
C SER A 656 -23.08 15.09 12.52
N MET A 657 -24.01 15.44 11.63
CA MET A 657 -23.67 16.10 10.37
C MET A 657 -23.16 17.52 10.61
N VAL A 658 -23.87 18.30 11.45
CA VAL A 658 -23.54 19.72 11.70
C VAL A 658 -22.16 19.88 12.32
N ILE A 659 -21.79 19.08 13.32
CA ILE A 659 -20.48 19.22 13.97
C ILE A 659 -19.33 18.89 13.02
N VAL A 660 -19.50 17.86 12.20
CA VAL A 660 -18.48 17.45 11.22
C VAL A 660 -18.36 18.48 10.10
N GLU A 661 -19.48 18.95 9.56
CA GLU A 661 -19.46 20.01 8.54
C GLU A 661 -18.80 21.29 9.07
N THR A 662 -19.18 21.73 10.26
CA THR A 662 -18.60 22.94 10.90
C THR A 662 -17.10 22.81 11.08
N TRP A 663 -16.65 21.65 11.58
CA TRP A 663 -15.23 21.40 11.78
C TRP A 663 -14.45 21.34 10.46
N LEU A 664 -14.96 20.64 9.44
CA LEU A 664 -14.34 20.60 8.11
C LEU A 664 -14.26 22.00 7.47
N ALA A 665 -15.32 22.81 7.60
CA ALA A 665 -15.36 24.18 7.08
C ALA A 665 -14.32 25.09 7.75
N SER A 666 -14.09 24.94 9.06
CA SER A 666 -13.12 25.76 9.80
C SER A 666 -11.67 25.57 9.36
N HIS A 667 -11.34 24.45 8.71
CA HIS A 667 -9.97 24.11 8.29
C HIS A 667 -9.73 24.23 6.77
N THR A 668 -10.76 24.56 6.00
CA THR A 668 -10.69 24.72 4.53
C THR A 668 -10.60 26.18 4.09
N ASN A 669 -11.05 27.13 4.92
CA ASN A 669 -11.07 28.57 4.62
C ASN A 669 -9.81 29.37 5.03
N SER A 670 -8.74 28.71 5.50
CA SER A 670 -7.52 29.39 5.97
C SER A 670 -6.56 29.91 4.89
N SER A 671 -7.02 30.05 3.64
CA SER A 671 -6.27 30.67 2.53
C SER A 671 -6.72 32.10 2.19
N ARG A 672 -7.56 32.74 3.03
CA ARG A 672 -7.89 34.17 2.93
C ARG A 672 -7.60 34.88 4.26
N SER A 673 -6.34 35.19 4.51
CA SER A 673 -5.91 36.29 5.39
C SER A 673 -4.53 36.76 4.95
#